data_AF-A0A6P0XN18-F1
#
_entry.id   AF-A0A6P0XN18-F1
#
_cell.length_a   1.000
_cell.length_b   1.000
_cell.length_c   1.000
_cell.angle_alpha   90.00
_cell.angle_beta   90.00
_cell.angle_gamma   90.00
#
_symmetry.space_group_name_H-M   'P 1'
#
loop_
_entity.id
_entity.type
_entity.pdbx_description
1 polymer ?
#
loop_
_entity_poly.entity_id
_entity_poly.type
_entity_poly.pdbx_seq_one_letter_code
_entity_poly.pdbx_strand_id
1 'polypeptide(L)'
;QTVDTTTTGSDGTYSFTDVEPGNYEVVQTNLPGYQDVSEVDGGNDGGDDTDNGNNNIVNNIPVILTPGENDTGNDFVDELQVPLLSLIKSGSYIDVGGDGLNPGDQLNYTFDVTNDGNVLITGVTINEVSFDLPGPITITAPADTDLSPGETQQWTGTYTLTQADIDGLVADPVVDNVATATGNDPNGDPVESPEDPAEIPLDDLIPGSISGTVTDDDDNPLENVPIELFDEDGNSVGTTTTGPDGTYSFTDVEPGNYNVVETNLPGYQDVSEVDGGDDGDNPDNGFVNNIPVTVDPGEHDTGNNFVDRQQADLSVVKTVDDDTPNVGDDITFTIELNNAGPSDATNVDVEDLLPAGLSYVSDTTTEGTYDEVTGIWDVGTVENGDTETLTITATVTSAEAIENIAQVTASDQFDPDSTPDNDVPEEDDQDSATVTPLPVIPSPGVRTPGFWQNNKWQKFWDGIEGNEPSQAGQPDFPDGDLFYPPYTNSEEPGKVLDPVTGEYQTGILIGDYNRNGKTDEDESTIFYTTEEALDIIKASNKVQQDKRYTLGRSLNASWLNYLAGNPAPTDDITDGIQWLQTLTPDEDGDGKGDGALEDLVAGIDSPPIAASSGFWNSGINGPISSLPSPYDQNIGMEGALPLPAGNDIHGILDDYNNNGL
;
A
#
# COMPACT_ATOMS: atom_id res chain seq x y z
N GLN A 1 -89.19 24.82 67.63
CA GLN A 1 -90.23 25.45 66.79
C GLN A 1 -89.68 26.79 66.38
N THR A 2 -89.81 27.18 65.11
CA THR A 2 -89.33 28.49 64.65
C THR A 2 -90.18 29.58 65.31
N VAL A 3 -89.54 30.43 66.12
CA VAL A 3 -90.17 31.56 66.80
C VAL A 3 -90.05 32.86 65.99
N ASP A 4 -88.96 33.01 65.23
CA ASP A 4 -88.72 34.12 64.31
C ASP A 4 -87.70 33.73 63.23
N THR A 5 -87.58 34.51 62.16
CA THR A 5 -86.60 34.35 61.07
C THR A 5 -86.14 35.70 60.54
N THR A 6 -84.84 35.85 60.28
CA THR A 6 -84.26 37.05 59.67
C THR A 6 -83.19 36.68 58.64
N THR A 7 -82.71 37.67 57.88
CA THR A 7 -81.60 37.53 56.92
C THR A 7 -80.54 38.56 57.25
N THR A 8 -79.26 38.23 57.03
CA THR A 8 -78.16 39.15 57.28
C THR A 8 -78.24 40.40 56.38
N GLY A 9 -77.80 41.54 56.92
CA GLY A 9 -77.64 42.78 56.18
C GLY A 9 -76.41 42.77 55.25
N SER A 10 -76.22 43.84 54.48
CA SER A 10 -75.06 43.98 53.58
C SER A 10 -73.71 44.04 54.31
N ASP A 11 -73.73 44.25 55.63
CA ASP A 11 -72.57 44.24 56.52
C ASP A 11 -72.40 42.90 57.27
N GLY A 12 -73.20 41.88 56.93
CA GLY A 12 -73.15 40.55 57.54
C GLY A 12 -73.88 40.43 58.88
N THR A 13 -74.48 41.50 59.40
CA THR A 13 -75.11 41.48 60.72
C THR A 13 -76.55 40.98 60.69
N TYR A 14 -77.00 40.35 61.78
CA TYR A 14 -78.40 40.01 62.02
C TYR A 14 -78.81 40.39 63.45
N SER A 15 -80.12 40.55 63.70
CA SER A 15 -80.65 40.75 65.04
C SER A 15 -82.10 40.30 65.14
N PHE A 16 -82.49 39.85 66.32
CA PHE A 16 -83.87 39.60 66.72
C PHE A 16 -84.24 40.59 67.83
N THR A 17 -85.38 41.27 67.71
CA THR A 17 -85.83 42.28 68.70
C THR A 17 -87.15 41.87 69.33
N ASP A 18 -87.39 42.32 70.56
CA ASP A 18 -88.62 42.03 71.32
C ASP A 18 -88.85 40.51 71.58
N VAL A 19 -87.76 39.75 71.71
CA VAL A 19 -87.79 38.32 72.06
C VAL A 19 -88.15 38.16 73.54
N GLU A 20 -89.14 37.31 73.85
CA GLU A 20 -89.51 37.03 75.25
C GLU A 20 -88.37 36.30 75.99
N PRO A 21 -88.24 36.41 77.32
CA PRO A 21 -87.25 35.64 78.07
C PRO A 21 -87.49 34.12 77.96
N GLY A 22 -86.42 33.35 77.72
CA GLY A 22 -86.50 31.91 77.48
C GLY A 22 -85.21 31.30 76.95
N ASN A 23 -85.26 30.01 76.61
CA ASN A 23 -84.16 29.28 75.99
C ASN A 23 -84.44 29.14 74.50
N TYR A 24 -83.49 29.56 73.69
CA TYR A 24 -83.55 29.64 72.24
C TYR A 24 -82.35 28.95 71.61
N GLU A 25 -82.42 28.81 70.30
CA GLU A 25 -81.38 28.26 69.47
C GLU A 25 -81.40 29.09 68.18
N VAL A 26 -80.32 29.84 67.93
CA VAL A 26 -80.15 30.59 66.69
C VAL A 26 -79.59 29.61 65.67
N VAL A 27 -80.35 29.36 64.61
CA VAL A 27 -79.97 28.41 63.57
C VAL A 27 -79.66 29.15 62.27
N GLN A 28 -78.47 28.95 61.71
CA GLN A 28 -78.10 29.49 60.41
C GLN A 28 -78.46 28.53 59.28
N THR A 29 -78.95 29.07 58.17
CA THR A 29 -79.00 28.34 56.90
C THR A 29 -77.93 28.89 55.98
N ASN A 30 -76.97 28.05 55.60
CA ASN A 30 -75.85 28.47 54.76
C ASN A 30 -76.32 28.91 53.38
N LEU A 31 -75.59 29.84 52.78
CA LEU A 31 -75.74 30.12 51.37
C LEU A 31 -75.23 28.92 50.54
N PRO A 32 -75.81 28.66 49.34
CA PRO A 32 -75.29 27.63 48.46
C PRO A 32 -73.78 27.80 48.20
N GLY A 33 -73.02 26.72 48.34
CA GLY A 33 -71.56 26.71 48.19
C GLY A 33 -70.78 27.21 49.40
N TYR A 34 -71.42 27.54 50.52
CA TYR A 34 -70.75 27.90 51.76
C TYR A 34 -70.96 26.82 52.84
N GLN A 35 -69.89 26.54 53.58
CA GLN A 35 -69.91 25.65 54.74
C GLN A 35 -69.54 26.41 56.02
N ASP A 36 -70.09 25.95 57.13
CA ASP A 36 -69.79 26.52 58.44
C ASP A 36 -68.39 26.09 58.89
N VAL A 37 -67.61 27.04 59.37
CA VAL A 37 -66.22 26.86 59.83
C VAL A 37 -66.12 27.00 61.34
N SER A 38 -66.89 27.93 61.93
CA SER A 38 -66.89 28.14 63.37
C SER A 38 -68.07 28.99 63.81
N GLU A 39 -68.57 28.64 64.99
CA GLU A 39 -69.46 29.46 65.78
C GLU A 39 -68.68 30.06 66.94
N VAL A 40 -68.90 31.33 67.22
CA VAL A 40 -68.35 31.99 68.41
C VAL A 40 -69.51 32.59 69.17
N ASP A 41 -69.56 32.35 70.48
CA ASP A 41 -70.29 33.19 71.43
C ASP A 41 -69.27 34.01 72.23
N GLY A 42 -69.11 35.28 71.85
CA GLY A 42 -68.11 36.19 72.42
C GLY A 42 -68.62 37.07 73.56
N GLY A 43 -69.90 36.96 73.94
CA GLY A 43 -70.55 37.85 74.89
C GLY A 43 -70.30 37.47 76.34
N ASN A 44 -69.77 38.38 77.17
CA ASN A 44 -69.78 38.18 78.64
C ASN A 44 -71.03 38.86 79.22
N ASP A 45 -72.18 38.19 79.15
CA ASP A 45 -73.49 38.76 79.48
C ASP A 45 -74.21 38.16 80.71
N GLY A 46 -73.62 37.16 81.37
CA GLY A 46 -73.94 36.83 82.77
C GLY A 46 -74.93 35.70 83.03
N GLY A 47 -75.18 34.81 82.07
CA GLY A 47 -75.93 33.56 82.27
C GLY A 47 -75.36 32.37 81.49
N ASP A 48 -74.82 31.37 82.20
CA ASP A 48 -74.48 30.01 81.75
C ASP A 48 -74.05 29.83 80.28
N ASP A 49 -72.93 30.47 79.92
CA ASP A 49 -72.14 30.18 78.74
C ASP A 49 -71.53 28.77 78.88
N THR A 50 -72.25 27.76 78.43
CA THR A 50 -71.60 26.54 78.00
C THR A 50 -71.08 26.77 76.59
N ASP A 51 -69.85 27.30 76.50
CA ASP A 51 -68.91 26.98 75.44
C ASP A 51 -68.92 25.45 75.32
N ASN A 52 -69.76 25.00 74.40
CA ASN A 52 -69.63 23.74 73.73
C ASN A 52 -68.30 23.87 72.98
N GLY A 53 -67.19 23.70 73.70
CA GLY A 53 -65.82 23.69 73.16
C GLY A 53 -65.56 22.47 72.28
N ASN A 54 -66.58 22.02 71.57
CA ASN A 54 -66.58 21.02 70.54
C ASN A 54 -66.97 21.76 69.26
N ASN A 55 -65.97 21.94 68.39
CA ASN A 55 -66.06 22.52 67.05
C ASN A 55 -66.95 21.68 66.09
N ASN A 56 -67.99 21.02 66.61
CA ASN A 56 -68.91 20.29 65.78
C ASN A 56 -69.59 21.32 64.90
N ILE A 57 -69.48 21.08 63.61
CA ILE A 57 -70.10 21.81 62.51
C ILE A 57 -71.62 21.64 62.66
N VAL A 58 -72.23 22.40 63.56
CA VAL A 58 -73.66 22.43 63.77
C VAL A 58 -74.05 23.87 63.56
N ASN A 59 -74.95 24.17 62.63
CA ASN A 59 -75.40 25.53 62.35
C ASN A 59 -76.32 26.08 63.47
N ASN A 60 -75.99 25.89 64.75
CA ASN A 60 -76.84 26.28 65.86
C ASN A 60 -76.12 26.80 67.12
N ILE A 61 -76.42 28.04 67.49
CA ILE A 61 -75.94 28.65 68.73
C ILE A 61 -77.08 28.64 69.78
N PRO A 62 -76.96 27.90 70.90
CA PRO A 62 -77.94 27.95 71.98
C PRO A 62 -77.88 29.29 72.74
N VAL A 63 -79.02 29.90 73.00
CA VAL A 63 -79.13 31.24 73.61
C VAL A 63 -80.10 31.22 74.81
N ILE A 64 -79.72 31.79 75.95
CA ILE A 64 -80.58 31.94 77.13
C ILE A 64 -80.82 33.42 77.42
N LEU A 65 -82.06 33.89 77.25
CA LEU A 65 -82.44 35.30 77.50
C LEU A 65 -83.16 35.46 78.84
N THR A 66 -82.62 36.25 79.77
CA THR A 66 -83.34 36.70 80.95
C THR A 66 -84.00 38.08 80.77
N PRO A 67 -84.97 38.47 81.62
CA PRO A 67 -85.72 39.72 81.43
C PRO A 67 -84.83 40.98 81.39
N GLY A 68 -84.76 41.61 80.22
CA GLY A 68 -84.04 42.87 79.99
C GLY A 68 -82.59 42.72 79.55
N GLU A 69 -82.14 41.49 79.26
CA GLU A 69 -80.83 41.21 78.68
C GLU A 69 -80.79 41.46 77.16
N ASN A 70 -79.60 41.78 76.67
CA ASN A 70 -79.26 41.76 75.25
C ASN A 70 -78.09 40.81 75.10
N ASP A 71 -78.33 39.70 74.42
CA ASP A 71 -77.29 38.76 74.03
C ASP A 71 -76.63 39.22 72.72
N THR A 72 -75.30 39.23 72.69
CA THR A 72 -74.48 39.69 71.57
C THR A 72 -73.25 38.82 71.40
N GLY A 73 -72.80 38.65 70.17
CA GLY A 73 -71.58 37.90 69.86
C GLY A 73 -71.85 36.46 69.43
N ASN A 74 -73.11 36.12 69.14
CA ASN A 74 -73.56 34.89 68.45
C ASN A 74 -73.18 34.93 66.96
N ASP A 75 -71.90 34.78 66.65
CA ASP A 75 -71.34 34.99 65.32
C ASP A 75 -71.13 33.64 64.60
N PHE A 76 -71.54 33.57 63.33
CA PHE A 76 -71.29 32.45 62.44
C PHE A 76 -70.19 32.80 61.43
N VAL A 77 -69.28 31.87 61.13
CA VAL A 77 -68.22 32.05 60.14
C VAL A 77 -68.37 31.01 59.04
N ASP A 78 -68.80 31.47 57.86
CA ASP A 78 -68.90 30.64 56.66
C ASP A 78 -67.64 30.77 55.78
N GLU A 79 -67.22 29.68 55.14
CA GLU A 79 -66.22 29.67 54.08
C GLU A 79 -66.78 29.06 52.78
N LEU A 80 -66.29 29.55 51.65
CA LEU A 80 -66.63 29.01 50.33
C LEU A 80 -66.06 27.59 50.16
N GLN A 81 -66.90 26.65 49.74
CA GLN A 81 -66.48 25.33 49.32
C GLN A 81 -65.76 25.41 47.96
N VAL A 82 -64.54 24.87 47.93
CA VAL A 82 -63.68 24.80 46.75
C VAL A 82 -63.31 23.33 46.57
N PRO A 83 -64.19 22.52 45.95
CA PRO A 83 -63.83 21.17 45.54
C PRO A 83 -62.83 21.24 44.39
N LEU A 84 -61.70 20.54 44.52
CA LEU A 84 -60.66 20.51 43.50
C LEU A 84 -59.87 19.20 43.57
N LEU A 85 -59.71 18.55 42.43
CA LEU A 85 -58.87 17.36 42.28
C LEU A 85 -57.72 17.65 41.32
N SER A 86 -56.56 17.07 41.60
CA SER A 86 -55.47 16.90 40.64
C SER A 86 -55.10 15.42 40.51
N LEU A 87 -54.54 15.07 39.36
CA LEU A 87 -54.07 13.73 39.04
C LEU A 87 -52.63 13.86 38.53
N ILE A 88 -51.76 12.99 39.02
CA ILE A 88 -50.45 12.71 38.43
C ILE A 88 -50.43 11.25 38.01
N LYS A 89 -50.28 11.01 36.72
CA LYS A 89 -50.22 9.71 36.07
C LYS A 89 -48.78 9.41 35.68
N SER A 90 -48.34 8.18 35.89
CA SER A 90 -47.07 7.70 35.35
C SER A 90 -47.22 6.28 34.84
N GLY A 91 -46.43 5.92 33.83
CA GLY A 91 -46.44 4.61 33.18
C GLY A 91 -45.04 3.97 33.19
N SER A 92 -45.00 2.64 33.18
CA SER A 92 -43.77 1.86 33.04
C SER A 92 -44.05 0.51 32.39
N TYR A 93 -43.13 0.07 31.53
CA TYR A 93 -43.11 -1.29 31.00
C TYR A 93 -42.47 -2.27 31.99
N ILE A 94 -42.99 -3.50 32.02
CA ILE A 94 -42.48 -4.64 32.78
C ILE A 94 -42.40 -5.84 31.84
N ASP A 95 -41.16 -6.29 31.60
CA ASP A 95 -40.84 -7.58 30.98
C ASP A 95 -41.19 -8.71 31.95
N VAL A 96 -42.22 -9.49 31.61
CA VAL A 96 -42.70 -10.63 32.39
C VAL A 96 -42.05 -11.91 31.87
N GLY A 97 -40.75 -12.03 32.06
CA GLY A 97 -40.00 -13.21 31.60
C GLY A 97 -38.50 -13.01 31.62
N GLY A 98 -38.06 -11.76 31.43
CA GLY A 98 -36.69 -11.41 31.17
C GLY A 98 -36.27 -11.81 29.75
N ASP A 99 -37.22 -11.89 28.81
CA ASP A 99 -37.03 -12.34 27.43
C ASP A 99 -37.33 -11.25 26.39
N GLY A 100 -37.42 -9.99 26.81
CA GLY A 100 -37.69 -8.84 25.95
C GLY A 100 -39.19 -8.62 25.73
N LEU A 101 -39.55 -7.79 24.73
CA LEU A 101 -40.93 -7.42 24.46
C LEU A 101 -41.74 -8.60 23.90
N ASN A 102 -42.54 -9.24 24.75
CA ASN A 102 -43.29 -10.45 24.42
C ASN A 102 -44.79 -10.38 24.83
N PRO A 103 -45.65 -11.17 24.17
CA PRO A 103 -47.04 -11.30 24.60
C PRO A 103 -47.14 -11.83 26.04
N GLY A 104 -47.81 -11.07 26.91
CA GLY A 104 -47.88 -11.36 28.35
C GLY A 104 -47.20 -10.33 29.23
N ASP A 105 -46.33 -9.50 28.65
CA ASP A 105 -45.72 -8.36 29.32
C ASP A 105 -46.74 -7.31 29.74
N GLN A 106 -46.33 -6.40 30.64
CA GLN A 106 -47.25 -5.48 31.28
C GLN A 106 -46.85 -4.02 31.12
N LEU A 107 -47.85 -3.17 30.86
CA LEU A 107 -47.77 -1.73 31.08
C LEU A 107 -48.46 -1.43 32.41
N ASN A 108 -47.68 -0.97 33.38
CA ASN A 108 -48.16 -0.59 34.69
C ASN A 108 -48.26 0.93 34.80
N TYR A 109 -49.38 1.39 35.35
CA TYR A 109 -49.66 2.79 35.57
C TYR A 109 -49.90 3.06 37.05
N THR A 110 -49.41 4.20 37.54
CA THR A 110 -49.83 4.77 38.82
C THR A 110 -50.60 6.05 38.59
N PHE A 111 -51.60 6.28 39.44
CA PHE A 111 -52.45 7.46 39.41
C PHE A 111 -52.51 8.03 40.83
N ASP A 112 -51.70 9.06 41.10
CA ASP A 112 -51.70 9.75 42.36
C ASP A 112 -52.71 10.90 42.30
N VAL A 113 -53.87 10.72 42.94
CA VAL A 113 -54.95 11.71 42.99
C VAL A 113 -54.86 12.48 44.29
N THR A 114 -54.86 13.81 44.19
CA THR A 114 -54.83 14.71 45.35
C THR A 114 -56.10 15.54 45.40
N ASN A 115 -56.68 15.66 46.59
CA ASN A 115 -57.70 16.66 46.86
C ASN A 115 -57.04 17.98 47.25
N ASP A 116 -56.88 18.88 46.29
CA ASP A 116 -56.34 20.23 46.49
C ASP A 116 -57.38 21.23 47.02
N GLY A 117 -58.63 20.77 47.18
CA GLY A 117 -59.74 21.54 47.69
C GLY A 117 -59.79 21.64 49.22
N ASN A 118 -60.85 22.30 49.72
CA ASN A 118 -61.11 22.46 51.16
C ASN A 118 -62.31 21.66 51.68
N VAL A 119 -62.82 20.72 50.87
CA VAL A 119 -63.95 19.84 51.22
C VAL A 119 -63.61 18.38 50.98
N LEU A 120 -64.26 17.45 51.70
CA LEU A 120 -64.16 16.01 51.45
C LEU A 120 -64.69 15.68 50.05
N ILE A 121 -63.91 14.91 49.28
CA ILE A 121 -64.35 14.34 47.99
C ILE A 121 -64.59 12.84 48.19
N THR A 122 -65.75 12.35 47.78
CA THR A 122 -66.15 10.95 48.01
C THR A 122 -66.24 10.15 46.71
N GLY A 123 -65.96 8.85 46.82
CA GLY A 123 -66.09 7.88 45.73
C GLY A 123 -65.22 8.18 44.52
N VAL A 124 -63.94 8.53 44.74
CA VAL A 124 -63.01 8.88 43.67
C VAL A 124 -62.72 7.67 42.78
N THR A 125 -62.79 7.88 41.47
CA THR A 125 -62.49 6.88 40.42
C THR A 125 -61.60 7.48 39.33
N ILE A 126 -60.85 6.63 38.65
CA ILE A 126 -60.06 7.00 37.46
C ILE A 126 -60.89 6.72 36.21
N ASN A 127 -60.90 7.67 35.28
CA ASN A 127 -61.50 7.53 33.96
C ASN A 127 -60.43 7.69 32.89
N GLU A 128 -60.32 6.71 31.99
CA GLU A 128 -59.44 6.80 30.83
C GLU A 128 -60.11 7.68 29.75
N VAL A 129 -59.36 8.63 29.21
CA VAL A 129 -59.78 9.56 28.15
C VAL A 129 -59.38 9.00 26.79
N SER A 130 -58.11 8.63 26.64
CA SER A 130 -57.56 8.00 25.44
C SER A 130 -56.47 7.01 25.81
N PHE A 131 -56.39 5.93 25.04
CA PHE A 131 -55.35 4.91 25.15
C PHE A 131 -55.16 4.29 23.78
N ASP A 132 -53.90 4.17 23.34
CA ASP A 132 -53.59 3.76 21.96
C ASP A 132 -53.88 2.28 21.69
N LEU A 133 -53.85 1.44 22.74
CA LEU A 133 -54.06 0.01 22.60
C LEU A 133 -55.56 -0.36 22.69
N PRO A 134 -56.03 -1.36 21.94
CA PRO A 134 -57.45 -1.65 21.74
C PRO A 134 -58.19 -2.22 22.97
N GLY A 135 -57.49 -2.56 24.06
CA GLY A 135 -58.07 -3.15 25.27
C GLY A 135 -58.13 -2.21 26.47
N PRO A 136 -58.95 -2.50 27.50
CA PRO A 136 -59.07 -1.66 28.68
C PRO A 136 -57.92 -1.88 29.67
N ILE A 137 -57.50 -0.81 30.34
CA ILE A 137 -56.61 -0.90 31.49
C ILE A 137 -57.39 -1.38 32.72
N THR A 138 -56.82 -2.36 33.44
CA THR A 138 -57.42 -2.85 34.68
C THR A 138 -57.04 -1.93 35.83
N ILE A 139 -57.93 -0.99 36.18
CA ILE A 139 -57.75 -0.09 37.32
C ILE A 139 -58.09 -0.79 38.64
N THR A 140 -57.19 -0.71 39.60
CA THR A 140 -57.35 -1.18 40.97
C THR A 140 -57.38 0.01 41.91
N ALA A 141 -58.48 0.12 42.66
CA ALA A 141 -58.67 1.19 43.63
C ALA A 141 -57.98 0.89 44.97
N PRO A 142 -57.57 1.93 45.71
CA PRO A 142 -57.18 1.83 47.11
C PRO A 142 -58.36 1.36 47.99
N ALA A 143 -58.05 1.01 49.24
CA ALA A 143 -59.05 0.45 50.17
C ALA A 143 -60.11 1.48 50.63
N ASP A 144 -59.71 2.74 50.70
CA ASP A 144 -60.58 3.90 50.86
C ASP A 144 -60.54 4.66 49.52
N THR A 145 -61.62 5.33 49.13
CA THR A 145 -61.70 6.13 47.90
C THR A 145 -62.16 7.56 48.17
N ASP A 146 -62.32 7.92 49.44
CA ASP A 146 -62.66 9.26 49.85
C ASP A 146 -61.37 10.01 50.20
N LEU A 147 -61.25 11.25 49.73
CA LEU A 147 -60.07 12.09 49.91
C LEU A 147 -60.42 13.29 50.79
N SER A 148 -59.82 13.34 51.99
CA SER A 148 -59.87 14.54 52.83
C SER A 148 -59.09 15.70 52.19
N PRO A 149 -59.34 16.95 52.58
CA PRO A 149 -58.55 18.09 52.10
C PRO A 149 -57.04 17.89 52.29
N GLY A 150 -56.27 18.01 51.20
CA GLY A 150 -54.83 17.81 51.17
C GLY A 150 -54.36 16.34 51.20
N GLU A 151 -55.29 15.38 51.15
CA GLU A 151 -54.96 13.95 51.07
C GLU A 151 -54.62 13.56 49.63
N THR A 152 -53.59 12.71 49.49
CA THR A 152 -53.21 12.07 48.23
C THR A 152 -53.37 10.56 48.38
N GLN A 153 -53.97 9.93 47.39
CA GLN A 153 -54.11 8.48 47.35
C GLN A 153 -53.80 7.94 45.95
N GLN A 154 -53.40 6.67 45.88
CA GLN A 154 -52.90 6.06 44.66
C GLN A 154 -53.83 4.96 44.15
N TRP A 155 -54.17 5.03 42.87
CA TRP A 155 -54.73 3.92 42.10
C TRP A 155 -53.62 3.32 41.23
N THR A 156 -53.77 2.04 40.89
CA THR A 156 -52.85 1.36 39.97
C THR A 156 -53.61 0.81 38.77
N GLY A 157 -53.03 0.91 37.58
CA GLY A 157 -53.55 0.33 36.36
C GLY A 157 -52.58 -0.70 35.80
N THR A 158 -53.11 -1.80 35.23
CA THR A 158 -52.30 -2.77 34.50
C THR A 158 -52.95 -3.11 33.17
N TYR A 159 -52.16 -3.06 32.10
CA TYR A 159 -52.50 -3.59 30.78
C TYR A 159 -51.54 -4.74 30.44
N THR A 160 -52.03 -5.83 29.86
CA THR A 160 -51.20 -6.95 29.42
C THR A 160 -51.12 -6.95 27.89
N LEU A 161 -49.90 -6.86 27.38
CA LEU A 161 -49.62 -6.80 25.94
C LEU A 161 -49.99 -8.11 25.26
N THR A 162 -50.62 -8.00 24.10
CA THR A 162 -50.88 -9.10 23.17
C THR A 162 -49.94 -9.03 21.98
N GLN A 163 -49.82 -10.12 21.22
CA GLN A 163 -49.01 -10.10 19.99
C GLN A 163 -49.48 -9.02 19.00
N ALA A 164 -50.78 -8.80 18.89
CA ALA A 164 -51.32 -7.77 18.00
C ALA A 164 -50.97 -6.34 18.45
N ASP A 165 -50.76 -6.12 19.76
CA ASP A 165 -50.30 -4.84 20.27
C ASP A 165 -48.84 -4.63 19.86
N ILE A 166 -47.98 -5.63 20.08
CA ILE A 166 -46.55 -5.61 19.72
C ILE A 166 -46.36 -5.40 18.21
N ASP A 167 -47.09 -6.16 17.38
CA ASP A 167 -47.05 -6.01 15.92
C ASP A 167 -47.47 -4.59 15.48
N GLY A 168 -48.36 -3.94 16.24
CA GLY A 168 -48.79 -2.56 15.99
C GLY A 168 -47.76 -1.50 16.40
N LEU A 169 -46.93 -1.81 17.39
CA LEU A 169 -45.91 -0.91 17.95
C LEU A 169 -44.67 -0.78 17.06
N VAL A 170 -44.45 -1.69 16.10
CA VAL A 170 -43.31 -1.59 15.16
C VAL A 170 -43.31 -0.27 14.39
N ALA A 171 -44.49 0.29 14.07
CA ALA A 171 -44.58 1.54 13.32
C ALA A 171 -44.57 2.81 14.20
N ASP A 172 -44.90 2.67 15.48
CA ASP A 172 -44.98 3.75 16.45
C ASP A 172 -44.74 3.16 17.85
N PRO A 173 -43.47 3.05 18.28
CA PRO A 173 -43.08 2.29 19.47
C PRO A 173 -43.29 3.10 20.76
N VAL A 174 -44.35 3.90 20.83
CA VAL A 174 -44.74 4.68 22.01
C VAL A 174 -46.20 4.38 22.33
N VAL A 175 -46.51 4.21 23.61
CA VAL A 175 -47.90 4.04 24.08
C VAL A 175 -48.33 5.26 24.88
N ASP A 176 -49.27 6.03 24.33
CA ASP A 176 -49.86 7.17 25.00
C ASP A 176 -51.12 6.77 25.78
N ASN A 177 -51.27 7.40 26.95
CA ASN A 177 -52.45 7.23 27.77
C ASN A 177 -52.80 8.52 28.51
N VAL A 178 -54.05 8.97 28.38
CA VAL A 178 -54.59 10.15 29.05
C VAL A 178 -55.73 9.75 29.98
N ALA A 179 -55.73 10.25 31.22
CA ALA A 179 -56.79 9.97 32.19
C ALA A 179 -57.23 11.21 32.99
N THR A 180 -58.42 11.13 33.59
CA THR A 180 -58.93 12.06 34.62
C THR A 180 -59.29 11.29 35.89
N ALA A 181 -59.39 12.01 37.01
CA ALA A 181 -59.98 11.51 38.25
C ALA A 181 -61.30 12.23 38.52
N THR A 182 -62.34 11.48 38.89
CA THR A 182 -63.66 12.04 39.25
C THR A 182 -64.11 11.60 40.63
N GLY A 183 -64.75 12.49 41.37
CA GLY A 183 -65.43 12.19 42.64
C GLY A 183 -66.63 13.10 42.86
N ASN A 184 -67.22 13.08 44.05
CA ASN A 184 -68.35 13.95 44.41
C ASN A 184 -68.02 14.80 45.63
N ASP A 185 -68.39 16.08 45.58
CA ASP A 185 -68.30 17.00 46.73
C ASP A 185 -69.37 16.69 47.81
N PRO A 186 -69.39 17.39 48.96
CA PRO A 186 -70.38 17.15 50.01
C PRO A 186 -71.84 17.43 49.61
N ASN A 187 -72.08 18.19 48.53
CA ASN A 187 -73.41 18.44 47.99
C ASN A 187 -73.86 17.35 47.01
N GLY A 188 -72.94 16.45 46.63
CA GLY A 188 -73.14 15.42 45.62
C GLY A 188 -72.90 15.90 44.19
N ASP A 189 -72.28 17.07 44.01
CA ASP A 189 -71.90 17.59 42.70
C ASP A 189 -70.57 16.95 42.24
N PRO A 190 -70.43 16.58 40.95
CA PRO A 190 -69.22 15.91 40.45
C PRO A 190 -68.05 16.88 40.36
N VAL A 191 -66.87 16.37 40.69
CA VAL A 191 -65.58 17.07 40.63
C VAL A 191 -64.66 16.25 39.74
N GLU A 192 -64.00 16.90 38.79
CA GLU A 192 -63.11 16.25 37.84
C GLU A 192 -61.76 16.96 37.83
N SER A 193 -60.67 16.19 37.80
CA SER A 193 -59.34 16.72 37.59
C SER A 193 -59.13 17.15 36.13
N PRO A 194 -58.14 18.01 35.83
CA PRO A 194 -57.60 18.10 34.48
C PRO A 194 -57.16 16.73 33.95
N GLU A 195 -57.08 16.61 32.62
CA GLU A 195 -56.47 15.47 31.93
C GLU A 195 -54.96 15.43 32.22
N ASP A 196 -54.45 14.24 32.50
CA ASP A 196 -53.01 14.03 32.70
C ASP A 196 -52.50 12.89 31.78
N PRO A 197 -51.58 13.18 30.84
CA PRO A 197 -51.02 12.20 29.92
C PRO A 197 -49.83 11.45 30.55
N ALA A 198 -49.63 10.19 30.14
CA ALA A 198 -48.43 9.41 30.37
C ALA A 198 -48.05 8.69 29.07
N GLU A 199 -46.76 8.69 28.74
CA GLU A 199 -46.19 8.05 27.56
C GLU A 199 -45.25 6.93 28.03
N ILE A 200 -45.29 5.78 27.37
CA ILE A 200 -44.34 4.68 27.60
C ILE A 200 -43.61 4.42 26.29
N PRO A 201 -42.34 4.88 26.14
CA PRO A 201 -41.51 4.52 25.01
C PRO A 201 -41.07 3.05 25.11
N LEU A 202 -41.10 2.35 23.98
CA LEU A 202 -40.76 0.94 23.80
C LEU A 202 -39.82 0.75 22.58
N ASP A 203 -39.33 1.83 22.00
CA ASP A 203 -38.42 1.87 20.85
C ASP A 203 -37.19 0.99 21.09
N ASP A 204 -36.53 1.14 22.23
CA ASP A 204 -35.34 0.37 22.59
C ASP A 204 -35.59 -1.14 22.78
N LEU A 205 -36.86 -1.60 22.75
CA LEU A 205 -37.24 -2.97 23.05
C LEU A 205 -37.71 -3.78 21.84
N ILE A 206 -37.80 -3.16 20.66
CA ILE A 206 -38.18 -3.83 19.41
C ILE A 206 -36.92 -4.11 18.61
N PRO A 207 -36.33 -5.31 18.71
CA PRO A 207 -35.10 -5.60 17.99
C PRO A 207 -35.34 -5.70 16.48
N GLY A 208 -34.35 -5.25 15.72
CA GLY A 208 -34.26 -5.43 14.28
C GLY A 208 -33.39 -6.62 13.87
N SER A 209 -32.96 -6.61 12.62
CA SER A 209 -32.01 -7.58 12.07
C SER A 209 -31.11 -6.94 11.02
N ILE A 210 -29.88 -7.42 10.90
CA ILE A 210 -28.92 -7.00 9.87
C ILE A 210 -28.60 -8.21 8.99
N SER A 211 -28.56 -8.04 7.68
CA SER A 211 -28.22 -9.14 6.76
C SER A 211 -27.58 -8.66 5.46
N GLY A 212 -26.85 -9.56 4.82
CA GLY A 212 -26.18 -9.30 3.55
C GLY A 212 -25.54 -10.54 2.95
N THR A 213 -24.70 -10.32 1.94
CA THR A 213 -23.98 -11.38 1.21
C THR A 213 -22.50 -11.06 1.06
N VAL A 214 -21.69 -12.10 0.92
CA VAL A 214 -20.31 -12.00 0.45
C VAL A 214 -20.18 -12.77 -0.86
N THR A 215 -19.71 -12.12 -1.91
CA THR A 215 -19.49 -12.73 -3.24
C THR A 215 -18.10 -12.44 -3.76
N ASP A 216 -17.68 -13.16 -4.80
CA ASP A 216 -16.57 -12.74 -5.63
C ASP A 216 -17.00 -11.68 -6.68
N ASP A 217 -16.05 -11.15 -7.44
CA ASP A 217 -16.26 -10.17 -8.51
C ASP A 217 -17.01 -10.70 -9.74
N ASP A 218 -17.23 -12.01 -9.80
CA ASP A 218 -18.06 -12.71 -10.77
C ASP A 218 -19.47 -13.06 -10.22
N ASP A 219 -19.85 -12.49 -9.07
CA ASP A 219 -21.10 -12.74 -8.32
C ASP A 219 -21.24 -14.17 -7.77
N ASN A 220 -20.16 -14.95 -7.66
CA ASN A 220 -20.21 -16.27 -7.02
C ASN A 220 -20.20 -16.13 -5.50
N PRO A 221 -21.04 -16.88 -4.76
CA PRO A 221 -21.09 -16.77 -3.31
C PRO A 221 -19.83 -17.33 -2.63
N LEU A 222 -19.33 -16.61 -1.62
CA LEU A 222 -18.22 -17.05 -0.78
C LEU A 222 -18.74 -17.63 0.55
N GLU A 223 -18.45 -18.90 0.80
CA GLU A 223 -18.88 -19.62 2.02
C GLU A 223 -17.82 -19.55 3.13
N ASN A 224 -18.27 -19.54 4.40
CA ASN A 224 -17.44 -19.54 5.60
C ASN A 224 -16.62 -18.26 5.81
N VAL A 225 -17.03 -17.15 5.21
CA VAL A 225 -16.39 -15.86 5.45
C VAL A 225 -16.82 -15.34 6.83
N PRO A 226 -15.89 -15.09 7.77
CA PRO A 226 -16.21 -14.57 9.10
C PRO A 226 -16.74 -13.13 9.05
N ILE A 227 -17.87 -12.90 9.71
CA ILE A 227 -18.50 -11.60 9.85
C ILE A 227 -18.69 -11.29 11.34
N GLU A 228 -18.32 -10.09 11.77
CA GLU A 228 -18.42 -9.62 13.15
C GLU A 228 -19.21 -8.31 13.21
N LEU A 229 -20.11 -8.18 14.18
CA LEU A 229 -20.93 -7.00 14.41
C LEU A 229 -20.37 -6.24 15.61
N PHE A 230 -20.05 -4.96 15.41
CA PHE A 230 -19.57 -4.05 16.45
C PHE A 230 -20.60 -2.96 16.75
N ASP A 231 -20.75 -2.62 18.03
CA ASP A 231 -21.56 -1.46 18.47
C ASP A 231 -20.85 -0.10 18.19
N GLU A 232 -21.53 1.01 18.45
CA GLU A 232 -20.98 2.38 18.30
C GLU A 232 -19.72 2.64 19.15
N ASP A 233 -19.56 1.91 20.26
CA ASP A 233 -18.39 1.99 21.15
C ASP A 233 -17.21 1.12 20.66
N GLY A 234 -17.39 0.34 19.59
CA GLY A 234 -16.41 -0.56 19.00
C GLY A 234 -16.26 -1.90 19.74
N ASN A 235 -17.25 -2.33 20.52
CA ASN A 235 -17.28 -3.65 21.14
C ASN A 235 -17.98 -4.65 20.21
N SER A 236 -17.42 -5.85 20.11
CA SER A 236 -18.07 -6.97 19.41
C SER A 236 -19.32 -7.42 20.16
N VAL A 237 -20.46 -7.40 19.47
CA VAL A 237 -21.78 -7.79 19.98
C VAL A 237 -22.32 -9.06 19.31
N GLY A 238 -21.75 -9.47 18.18
CA GLY A 238 -22.14 -10.69 17.48
C GLY A 238 -21.09 -11.16 16.48
N THR A 239 -21.05 -12.47 16.23
CA THR A 239 -20.23 -13.06 15.17
C THR A 239 -21.02 -14.10 14.41
N THR A 240 -20.84 -14.18 13.10
CA THR A 240 -21.41 -15.21 12.24
C THR A 240 -20.43 -15.56 11.12
N THR A 241 -20.82 -16.49 10.24
CA THR A 241 -20.07 -16.82 9.02
C THR A 241 -21.05 -16.96 7.87
N THR A 242 -20.64 -16.64 6.65
CA THR A 242 -21.50 -16.83 5.48
C THR A 242 -21.86 -18.30 5.24
N GLY A 243 -23.09 -18.53 4.78
CA GLY A 243 -23.57 -19.84 4.33
C GLY A 243 -23.10 -20.22 2.92
N PRO A 244 -23.49 -21.41 2.40
CA PRO A 244 -23.12 -21.88 1.07
C PRO A 244 -23.59 -21.00 -0.10
N ASP A 245 -24.54 -20.10 0.17
CA ASP A 245 -25.09 -19.12 -0.77
C ASP A 245 -24.50 -17.71 -0.53
N GLY A 246 -23.45 -17.59 0.28
CA GLY A 246 -22.77 -16.32 0.56
C GLY A 246 -23.51 -15.45 1.57
N THR A 247 -24.67 -15.88 2.09
CA THR A 247 -25.51 -15.05 2.95
C THR A 247 -25.07 -15.09 4.42
N TYR A 248 -25.24 -13.98 5.13
CA TYR A 248 -25.11 -13.90 6.58
C TYR A 248 -26.26 -13.08 7.19
N SER A 249 -26.53 -13.29 8.48
CA SER A 249 -27.50 -12.48 9.22
C SER A 249 -27.22 -12.43 10.72
N PHE A 250 -27.61 -11.31 11.32
CA PHE A 250 -27.77 -11.08 12.75
C PHE A 250 -29.26 -10.85 13.03
N THR A 251 -29.83 -11.65 13.94
CA THR A 251 -31.22 -11.50 14.39
C THR A 251 -31.24 -10.94 15.80
N ASP A 252 -32.38 -10.37 16.19
CA ASP A 252 -32.61 -9.85 17.54
C ASP A 252 -31.59 -8.76 17.92
N VAL A 253 -31.27 -7.88 16.96
CA VAL A 253 -30.32 -6.76 17.14
C VAL A 253 -31.06 -5.60 17.79
N GLU A 254 -30.57 -5.11 18.93
CA GLU A 254 -31.15 -3.93 19.59
C GLU A 254 -31.07 -2.71 18.65
N PRO A 255 -32.02 -1.76 18.70
CA PRO A 255 -31.93 -0.55 17.90
C PRO A 255 -30.69 0.28 18.24
N GLY A 256 -30.02 0.82 17.23
CA GLY A 256 -28.78 1.59 17.41
C GLY A 256 -27.87 1.60 16.19
N ASN A 257 -26.67 2.16 16.37
CA ASN A 257 -25.65 2.23 15.33
C ASN A 257 -24.63 1.09 15.50
N TYR A 258 -24.27 0.47 14.38
CA TYR A 258 -23.39 -0.68 14.30
C TYR A 258 -22.39 -0.56 13.14
N ASN A 259 -21.41 -1.45 13.17
CA ASN A 259 -20.46 -1.69 12.09
C ASN A 259 -20.44 -3.20 11.82
N VAL A 260 -20.77 -3.60 10.59
CA VAL A 260 -20.60 -4.97 10.12
C VAL A 260 -19.21 -5.10 9.53
N VAL A 261 -18.36 -5.90 10.14
CA VAL A 261 -16.95 -6.06 9.75
C VAL A 261 -16.75 -7.46 9.20
N GLU A 262 -16.14 -7.53 8.03
CA GLU A 262 -15.70 -8.78 7.41
C GLU A 262 -14.24 -9.07 7.74
N THR A 263 -13.90 -10.37 7.74
CA THR A 263 -12.52 -10.82 7.66
C THR A 263 -12.34 -11.67 6.42
N ASN A 264 -11.60 -11.17 5.44
CA ASN A 264 -11.37 -11.87 4.18
C ASN A 264 -10.85 -13.29 4.40
N LEU A 265 -11.26 -14.17 3.49
CA LEU A 265 -10.64 -15.48 3.37
C LEU A 265 -9.16 -15.33 2.94
N PRO A 266 -8.28 -16.25 3.33
CA PRO A 266 -6.90 -16.25 2.84
C PRO A 266 -6.86 -16.22 1.30
N GLY A 267 -6.11 -15.26 0.74
CA GLY A 267 -5.99 -15.05 -0.70
C GLY A 267 -6.97 -14.02 -1.29
N TYR A 268 -7.99 -13.62 -0.54
CA TYR A 268 -8.99 -12.65 -0.98
C TYR A 268 -8.68 -11.22 -0.49
N GLN A 269 -9.06 -10.24 -1.28
CA GLN A 269 -8.99 -8.81 -0.99
C GLN A 269 -10.28 -8.11 -1.42
N ASP A 270 -10.57 -7.01 -0.73
CA ASP A 270 -11.80 -6.22 -0.86
C ASP A 270 -11.89 -5.63 -2.28
N VAL A 271 -13.07 -5.75 -2.90
CA VAL A 271 -13.39 -5.19 -4.21
C VAL A 271 -14.50 -4.16 -4.13
N SER A 272 -15.52 -4.40 -3.31
CA SER A 272 -16.54 -3.39 -3.04
C SER A 272 -17.40 -3.74 -1.85
N GLU A 273 -17.83 -2.72 -1.15
CA GLU A 273 -18.77 -2.78 -0.05
C GLU A 273 -19.97 -1.91 -0.41
N VAL A 274 -21.14 -2.53 -0.42
CA VAL A 274 -22.37 -1.84 -0.79
C VAL A 274 -23.39 -2.07 0.29
N ASP A 275 -23.91 -0.98 0.85
CA ASP A 275 -25.20 -0.97 1.49
C ASP A 275 -26.28 -0.69 0.43
N GLY A 276 -26.98 -1.75 0.05
CA GLY A 276 -27.97 -1.74 -1.03
C GLY A 276 -29.42 -1.51 -0.58
N GLY A 277 -29.64 -1.30 0.72
CA GLY A 277 -30.97 -1.07 1.32
C GLY A 277 -31.63 0.24 0.85
N ASP A 278 -32.97 0.31 0.96
CA ASP A 278 -33.74 1.56 0.88
C ASP A 278 -34.19 1.97 2.29
N ASP A 279 -33.29 1.78 3.26
CA ASP A 279 -33.37 2.07 4.70
C ASP A 279 -32.72 3.43 5.05
N GLY A 280 -31.92 3.99 4.14
CA GLY A 280 -31.44 5.38 4.24
C GLY A 280 -30.00 5.52 4.73
N ASP A 281 -29.36 4.38 4.97
CA ASP A 281 -27.93 4.28 5.20
C ASP A 281 -27.21 4.13 3.86
N ASN A 282 -26.23 5.00 3.63
CA ASN A 282 -25.34 4.94 2.49
C ASN A 282 -24.13 5.80 2.82
N PRO A 283 -22.98 5.16 3.03
CA PRO A 283 -22.01 5.28 1.96
C PRO A 283 -21.22 3.99 1.75
N ASP A 284 -21.13 3.58 0.49
CA ASP A 284 -19.88 3.09 -0.09
C ASP A 284 -18.70 3.83 0.58
N ASN A 285 -17.98 3.13 1.47
CA ASN A 285 -16.91 3.69 2.28
C ASN A 285 -15.53 3.31 1.74
N GLY A 286 -15.48 2.83 0.50
CA GLY A 286 -14.30 2.27 -0.16
C GLY A 286 -13.92 0.91 0.41
N PHE A 287 -12.78 0.38 -0.06
CA PHE A 287 -12.27 -0.96 0.24
C PHE A 287 -11.74 -1.08 1.68
N VAL A 288 -12.64 -1.18 2.66
CA VAL A 288 -12.33 -1.14 4.10
C VAL A 288 -13.15 -2.14 4.92
N ASN A 289 -13.53 -3.30 4.40
CA ASN A 289 -13.96 -4.47 5.19
C ASN A 289 -14.99 -4.21 6.30
N ASN A 290 -15.78 -3.15 6.16
CA ASN A 290 -16.60 -2.57 7.21
C ASN A 290 -17.79 -1.85 6.59
N ILE A 291 -19.01 -2.13 7.03
CA ILE A 291 -20.21 -1.41 6.60
C ILE A 291 -20.87 -0.80 7.84
N PRO A 292 -20.94 0.53 7.97
CA PRO A 292 -21.69 1.17 9.04
C PRO A 292 -23.20 1.01 8.79
N VAL A 293 -23.95 0.65 9.83
CA VAL A 293 -25.39 0.31 9.76
C VAL A 293 -26.13 0.93 10.94
N THR A 294 -27.33 1.44 10.73
CA THR A 294 -28.26 1.97 11.73
C THR A 294 -29.49 1.07 11.74
N VAL A 295 -29.84 0.54 12.90
CA VAL A 295 -31.03 -0.30 13.07
C VAL A 295 -32.09 0.50 13.82
N ASP A 296 -33.16 0.88 13.14
CA ASP A 296 -34.37 1.41 13.75
C ASP A 296 -35.21 0.31 14.43
N PRO A 297 -36.11 0.65 15.37
CA PRO A 297 -36.97 -0.32 16.05
C PRO A 297 -37.74 -1.23 15.08
N GLY A 298 -37.47 -2.54 15.15
CA GLY A 298 -38.10 -3.56 14.31
C GLY A 298 -37.67 -3.54 12.83
N GLU A 299 -36.61 -2.82 12.49
CA GLU A 299 -36.09 -2.75 11.13
C GLU A 299 -35.44 -4.06 10.67
N HIS A 300 -35.60 -4.35 9.38
CA HIS A 300 -34.82 -5.40 8.71
C HIS A 300 -33.86 -4.72 7.75
N ASP A 301 -32.66 -4.47 8.24
CA ASP A 301 -31.58 -3.89 7.47
C ASP A 301 -30.98 -4.98 6.57
N THR A 302 -31.06 -4.77 5.25
CA THR A 302 -30.72 -5.79 4.25
C THR A 302 -29.88 -5.20 3.14
N GLY A 303 -28.98 -6.01 2.59
CA GLY A 303 -28.17 -5.60 1.45
C GLY A 303 -26.81 -5.06 1.84
N ASN A 304 -26.35 -5.36 3.06
CA ASN A 304 -24.99 -5.14 3.56
C ASN A 304 -24.01 -6.10 2.88
N ASN A 305 -23.67 -5.84 1.63
CA ASN A 305 -22.98 -6.80 0.78
C ASN A 305 -21.51 -6.46 0.64
N PHE A 306 -20.67 -7.48 0.76
CA PHE A 306 -19.24 -7.44 0.46
C PHE A 306 -18.95 -8.18 -0.83
N VAL A 307 -17.98 -7.68 -1.58
CA VAL A 307 -17.44 -8.31 -2.78
C VAL A 307 -15.94 -8.38 -2.61
N ASP A 308 -15.41 -9.59 -2.70
CA ASP A 308 -13.97 -9.88 -2.61
C ASP A 308 -13.45 -10.43 -3.94
N ARG A 309 -12.14 -10.48 -4.12
CA ARG A 309 -11.53 -11.26 -5.22
C ARG A 309 -10.24 -11.92 -4.79
N GLN A 310 -9.92 -13.06 -5.40
CA GLN A 310 -8.59 -13.64 -5.28
C GLN A 310 -7.57 -12.79 -6.03
N GLN A 311 -6.42 -12.57 -5.38
CA GLN A 311 -5.31 -11.83 -5.97
C GLN A 311 -4.02 -12.63 -5.93
N ALA A 312 -3.21 -12.45 -6.97
CA ALA A 312 -1.81 -12.86 -7.04
C ALA A 312 -0.97 -11.60 -7.37
N ASP A 313 0.35 -11.71 -7.29
CA ASP A 313 1.28 -10.59 -7.52
C ASP A 313 2.44 -11.17 -8.34
N LEU A 314 2.30 -11.08 -9.67
CA LEU A 314 3.19 -11.70 -10.65
C LEU A 314 4.21 -10.68 -11.15
N SER A 315 5.49 -10.99 -10.95
CA SER A 315 6.59 -10.18 -11.46
C SER A 315 7.54 -10.99 -12.33
N VAL A 316 8.10 -10.35 -13.34
CA VAL A 316 9.05 -10.92 -14.29
C VAL A 316 10.40 -10.23 -14.14
N VAL A 317 11.47 -11.02 -14.07
CA VAL A 317 12.85 -10.54 -14.16
C VAL A 317 13.52 -11.23 -15.33
N LYS A 318 14.15 -10.46 -16.21
CA LYS A 318 14.83 -10.95 -17.40
C LYS A 318 16.28 -10.54 -17.42
N THR A 319 17.16 -11.53 -17.55
CA THR A 319 18.61 -11.31 -17.66
C THR A 319 19.19 -12.03 -18.87
N VAL A 320 20.39 -11.63 -19.27
CA VAL A 320 21.21 -12.31 -20.27
C VAL A 320 22.60 -12.55 -19.69
N ASP A 321 23.20 -13.70 -20.00
CA ASP A 321 24.51 -14.09 -19.48
C ASP A 321 25.69 -13.33 -20.13
N ASP A 322 25.54 -12.92 -21.38
CA ASP A 322 26.46 -12.05 -22.12
C ASP A 322 25.69 -10.96 -22.88
N ASP A 323 25.83 -9.70 -22.44
CA ASP A 323 25.20 -8.52 -23.06
C ASP A 323 26.04 -7.90 -24.18
N THR A 324 27.27 -8.40 -24.43
CA THR A 324 28.18 -7.91 -25.48
C THR A 324 28.83 -9.03 -26.34
N PRO A 325 28.04 -10.00 -26.84
CA PRO A 325 28.55 -11.17 -27.56
C PRO A 325 29.09 -10.81 -28.94
N ASN A 326 29.86 -11.72 -29.57
CA ASN A 326 30.14 -11.60 -31.00
C ASN A 326 29.00 -12.20 -31.83
N VAL A 327 28.85 -11.76 -33.08
CA VAL A 327 27.94 -12.43 -34.02
C VAL A 327 28.39 -13.88 -34.24
N GLY A 328 27.47 -14.81 -33.98
CA GLY A 328 27.68 -16.25 -34.04
C GLY A 328 27.87 -16.91 -32.68
N ASP A 329 28.01 -16.14 -31.59
CA ASP A 329 28.03 -16.68 -30.22
C ASP A 329 26.60 -17.07 -29.79
N ASP A 330 26.51 -18.09 -28.94
CA ASP A 330 25.28 -18.47 -28.26
C ASP A 330 25.21 -17.74 -26.92
N ILE A 331 24.08 -17.09 -26.65
CA ILE A 331 23.76 -16.44 -25.38
C ILE A 331 22.53 -17.09 -24.75
N THR A 332 22.37 -16.96 -23.45
CA THR A 332 21.22 -17.47 -22.70
C THR A 332 20.49 -16.34 -21.98
N PHE A 333 19.21 -16.17 -22.34
CA PHE A 333 18.27 -15.39 -21.55
C PHE A 333 17.73 -16.24 -20.40
N THR A 334 17.60 -15.65 -19.22
CA THR A 334 16.92 -16.24 -18.06
C THR A 334 15.76 -15.34 -17.68
N ILE A 335 14.56 -15.92 -17.62
CA ILE A 335 13.30 -15.28 -17.24
C ILE A 335 12.87 -15.94 -15.93
N GLU A 336 12.78 -15.16 -14.86
CA GLU A 336 12.26 -15.56 -13.57
C GLU A 336 10.86 -14.95 -13.39
N LEU A 337 9.84 -15.81 -13.26
CA LEU A 337 8.47 -15.43 -12.96
C LEU A 337 8.20 -15.71 -11.48
N ASN A 338 7.93 -14.69 -10.69
CA ASN A 338 7.70 -14.77 -9.26
C ASN A 338 6.23 -14.48 -8.92
N ASN A 339 5.61 -15.25 -8.03
CA ASN A 339 4.32 -14.92 -7.44
C ASN A 339 4.50 -14.52 -5.96
N ALA A 340 4.37 -13.23 -5.64
CA ALA A 340 4.47 -12.74 -4.26
C ALA A 340 3.17 -12.92 -3.44
N GLY A 341 2.11 -13.43 -4.07
CA GLY A 341 0.85 -13.80 -3.43
C GLY A 341 -0.18 -12.66 -3.41
N PRO A 342 -1.25 -12.77 -2.60
CA PRO A 342 -1.47 -13.77 -1.56
C PRO A 342 -2.02 -15.12 -2.04
N SER A 343 -2.48 -15.26 -3.28
CA SER A 343 -3.02 -16.51 -3.84
C SER A 343 -2.07 -17.16 -4.84
N ASP A 344 -2.29 -18.44 -5.12
CA ASP A 344 -1.71 -19.11 -6.28
C ASP A 344 -2.27 -18.45 -7.56
N ALA A 345 -1.42 -18.25 -8.56
CA ALA A 345 -1.83 -17.76 -9.87
C ALA A 345 -2.06 -18.95 -10.81
N THR A 346 -3.21 -19.02 -11.48
CA THR A 346 -3.56 -20.10 -12.42
C THR A 346 -3.73 -19.60 -13.85
N ASN A 347 -3.57 -20.52 -14.82
CA ASN A 347 -3.55 -20.22 -16.25
C ASN A 347 -2.56 -19.11 -16.61
N VAL A 348 -1.35 -19.19 -16.03
CA VAL A 348 -0.32 -18.18 -16.26
C VAL A 348 0.44 -18.48 -17.56
N ASP A 349 0.46 -17.49 -18.46
CA ASP A 349 1.23 -17.51 -19.71
C ASP A 349 2.20 -16.32 -19.74
N VAL A 350 3.46 -16.55 -20.10
CA VAL A 350 4.47 -15.50 -20.34
C VAL A 350 4.89 -15.50 -21.81
N GLU A 351 4.91 -14.34 -22.47
CA GLU A 351 5.40 -14.20 -23.84
C GLU A 351 6.84 -13.67 -23.87
N ASP A 352 7.71 -14.37 -24.59
CA ASP A 352 9.09 -14.00 -24.89
C ASP A 352 9.46 -14.48 -26.30
N LEU A 353 8.98 -13.75 -27.31
CA LEU A 353 9.28 -14.10 -28.70
C LEU A 353 10.63 -13.51 -29.12
N LEU A 354 11.62 -14.37 -29.34
CA LEU A 354 12.96 -13.94 -29.76
C LEU A 354 12.91 -13.01 -30.99
N PRO A 355 13.40 -11.76 -30.89
CA PRO A 355 13.38 -10.78 -31.96
C PRO A 355 14.33 -11.14 -33.11
N ALA A 356 14.15 -10.44 -34.24
CA ALA A 356 15.07 -10.54 -35.35
C ALA A 356 16.51 -10.16 -34.93
N GLY A 357 17.48 -10.97 -35.33
CA GLY A 357 18.87 -10.84 -34.86
C GLY A 357 19.28 -11.94 -33.90
N LEU A 358 18.33 -12.72 -33.39
CA LEU A 358 18.56 -13.95 -32.61
C LEU A 358 17.99 -15.16 -33.36
N SER A 359 18.61 -16.32 -33.18
CA SER A 359 18.12 -17.60 -33.69
C SER A 359 18.02 -18.59 -32.55
N TYR A 360 16.83 -19.10 -32.27
CA TYR A 360 16.58 -20.10 -31.23
C TYR A 360 17.50 -21.33 -31.36
N VAL A 361 18.01 -21.82 -30.23
CA VAL A 361 18.81 -23.05 -30.12
C VAL A 361 18.10 -24.09 -29.24
N SER A 362 17.74 -23.72 -28.01
CA SER A 362 17.07 -24.58 -27.04
C SER A 362 16.46 -23.77 -25.90
N ASP A 363 15.51 -24.35 -25.18
CA ASP A 363 15.00 -23.84 -23.91
C ASP A 363 15.00 -24.91 -22.81
N THR A 364 14.91 -24.46 -21.56
CA THR A 364 14.50 -25.30 -20.42
C THR A 364 13.62 -24.52 -19.47
N THR A 365 12.59 -25.17 -18.95
CA THR A 365 11.65 -24.62 -17.96
C THR A 365 11.69 -25.40 -16.64
N THR A 366 11.37 -24.75 -15.52
CA THR A 366 11.11 -25.42 -14.24
C THR A 366 9.69 -25.98 -14.18
N GLU A 367 8.72 -25.27 -14.74
CA GLU A 367 7.31 -25.66 -14.88
C GLU A 367 6.78 -25.31 -16.28
N GLY A 368 5.75 -26.00 -16.74
CA GLY A 368 5.13 -25.70 -18.02
C GLY A 368 5.99 -26.00 -19.26
N THR A 369 5.61 -25.44 -20.40
CA THR A 369 6.31 -25.63 -21.69
C THR A 369 6.39 -24.35 -22.51
N TYR A 370 7.51 -24.12 -23.20
CA TYR A 370 7.72 -23.00 -24.11
C TYR A 370 7.59 -23.41 -25.59
N ASP A 371 6.96 -22.58 -26.41
CA ASP A 371 6.85 -22.72 -27.87
C ASP A 371 7.68 -21.63 -28.56
N GLU A 372 8.75 -22.01 -29.27
CA GLU A 372 9.70 -21.07 -29.87
C GLU A 372 9.13 -20.28 -31.06
N VAL A 373 8.00 -20.73 -31.62
CA VAL A 373 7.36 -20.10 -32.77
C VAL A 373 6.44 -18.97 -32.33
N THR A 374 5.72 -19.17 -31.22
CA THR A 374 4.83 -18.15 -30.65
C THR A 374 5.52 -17.30 -29.59
N GLY A 375 6.57 -17.81 -28.95
CA GLY A 375 7.21 -17.17 -27.80
C GLY A 375 6.45 -17.41 -26.49
N ILE A 376 5.40 -18.24 -26.48
CA ILE A 376 4.57 -18.43 -25.30
C ILE A 376 5.17 -19.53 -24.41
N TRP A 377 5.38 -19.20 -23.15
CA TRP A 377 5.62 -20.12 -22.05
C TRP A 377 4.32 -20.33 -21.29
N ASP A 378 3.68 -21.48 -21.54
CA ASP A 378 2.48 -21.95 -20.82
C ASP A 378 2.95 -22.54 -19.49
N VAL A 379 2.93 -21.71 -18.43
CA VAL A 379 3.44 -22.04 -17.09
C VAL A 379 2.42 -22.85 -16.32
N GLY A 380 1.14 -22.52 -16.46
CA GLY A 380 0.04 -23.17 -15.75
C GLY A 380 -0.22 -22.55 -14.39
N THR A 381 0.32 -23.13 -13.31
CA THR A 381 0.09 -22.64 -11.94
C THR A 381 1.40 -22.23 -11.29
N VAL A 382 1.43 -21.03 -10.71
CA VAL A 382 2.54 -20.53 -9.89
C VAL A 382 2.04 -20.39 -8.45
N GLU A 383 2.48 -21.29 -7.57
CA GLU A 383 2.07 -21.29 -6.16
C GLU A 383 2.51 -19.98 -5.47
N ASN A 384 1.76 -19.52 -4.47
CA ASN A 384 2.12 -18.33 -3.70
C ASN A 384 3.51 -18.48 -3.06
N GLY A 385 4.41 -17.55 -3.39
CA GLY A 385 5.78 -17.47 -2.89
C GLY A 385 6.79 -18.27 -3.71
N ASP A 386 6.35 -18.94 -4.78
CA ASP A 386 7.23 -19.68 -5.68
C ASP A 386 7.74 -18.80 -6.84
N THR A 387 8.84 -19.25 -7.42
CA THR A 387 9.46 -18.65 -8.60
C THR A 387 9.69 -19.75 -9.62
N GLU A 388 9.13 -19.57 -10.81
CA GLU A 388 9.38 -20.43 -11.96
C GLU A 388 10.37 -19.76 -12.91
N THR A 389 11.13 -20.57 -13.66
CA THR A 389 12.21 -20.09 -14.52
C THR A 389 12.13 -20.71 -15.91
N LEU A 390 12.25 -19.86 -16.93
CA LEU A 390 12.53 -20.23 -18.31
C LEU A 390 13.93 -19.74 -18.69
N THR A 391 14.73 -20.61 -19.30
CA THR A 391 15.98 -20.22 -19.95
C THR A 391 15.90 -20.47 -21.45
N ILE A 392 16.28 -19.50 -22.27
CA ILE A 392 16.29 -19.60 -23.73
C ILE A 392 17.71 -19.35 -24.23
N THR A 393 18.32 -20.36 -24.87
CA THR A 393 19.59 -20.21 -25.59
C THR A 393 19.33 -19.82 -27.04
N ALA A 394 20.00 -18.78 -27.52
CA ALA A 394 19.89 -18.29 -28.89
C ALA A 394 21.26 -17.89 -29.46
N THR A 395 21.47 -18.16 -30.75
CA THR A 395 22.65 -17.70 -31.49
C THR A 395 22.44 -16.27 -31.97
N VAL A 396 23.43 -15.40 -31.76
CA VAL A 396 23.43 -14.01 -32.24
C VAL A 396 23.72 -13.98 -33.75
N THR A 397 22.82 -13.39 -34.54
CA THR A 397 22.91 -13.34 -36.01
C THR A 397 23.04 -11.94 -36.60
N SER A 398 22.88 -10.90 -35.77
CA SER A 398 23.00 -9.49 -36.15
C SER A 398 24.07 -8.80 -35.30
N ALA A 399 24.69 -7.75 -35.87
CA ALA A 399 25.61 -6.86 -35.15
C ALA A 399 24.91 -5.58 -34.61
N GLU A 400 23.60 -5.47 -34.81
CA GLU A 400 22.80 -4.37 -34.26
C GLU A 400 22.42 -4.70 -32.80
N ALA A 401 22.17 -3.66 -31.99
CA ALA A 401 21.63 -3.86 -30.64
C ALA A 401 20.24 -4.49 -30.73
N ILE A 402 19.99 -5.49 -29.88
CA ILE A 402 18.77 -6.29 -29.85
C ILE A 402 18.20 -6.20 -28.45
N GLU A 403 16.96 -5.76 -28.33
CA GLU A 403 16.20 -5.76 -27.08
C GLU A 403 15.22 -6.94 -27.12
N ASN A 404 15.29 -7.83 -26.14
CA ASN A 404 14.36 -8.94 -25.98
C ASN A 404 13.49 -8.69 -24.75
N ILE A 405 12.18 -8.84 -24.88
CA ILE A 405 11.18 -8.49 -23.86
C ILE A 405 10.44 -9.77 -23.46
N ALA A 406 10.21 -9.94 -22.16
CA ALA A 406 9.30 -10.94 -21.62
C ALA A 406 8.16 -10.25 -20.86
N GLN A 407 6.92 -10.71 -21.03
CA GLN A 407 5.76 -10.16 -20.32
C GLN A 407 4.76 -11.25 -19.93
N VAL A 408 4.04 -11.07 -18.82
CA VAL A 408 2.86 -11.89 -18.52
C VAL A 408 1.73 -11.52 -19.48
N THR A 409 1.13 -12.53 -20.10
CA THR A 409 0.04 -12.35 -21.08
C THR A 409 -1.29 -12.93 -20.61
N ALA A 410 -1.27 -13.82 -19.62
CA ALA A 410 -2.47 -14.35 -18.98
C ALA A 410 -2.22 -14.71 -17.51
N SER A 411 -3.24 -14.52 -16.68
CA SER A 411 -3.39 -15.02 -15.31
C SER A 411 -4.88 -14.95 -14.94
N ASP A 412 -5.39 -15.92 -14.18
CA ASP A 412 -6.77 -15.89 -13.69
C ASP A 412 -6.94 -14.94 -12.50
N GLN A 413 -5.96 -14.89 -11.58
CA GLN A 413 -6.03 -14.05 -10.39
C GLN A 413 -5.65 -12.62 -10.73
N PHE A 414 -6.37 -11.67 -10.12
CA PHE A 414 -6.10 -10.26 -10.32
C PHE A 414 -4.76 -9.87 -9.72
N ASP A 415 -3.98 -9.15 -10.51
CA ASP A 415 -2.73 -8.53 -10.10
C ASP A 415 -2.98 -7.05 -9.71
N PRO A 416 -2.61 -6.60 -8.49
CA PRO A 416 -2.90 -5.25 -8.00
C PRO A 416 -2.28 -4.10 -8.78
N ASP A 417 -1.11 -4.29 -9.38
CA ASP A 417 -0.35 -3.23 -10.04
C ASP A 417 0.12 -3.56 -11.46
N SER A 418 -0.14 -4.77 -11.93
CA SER A 418 0.12 -5.19 -13.31
C SER A 418 -1.15 -5.59 -14.07
N THR A 419 -1.18 -5.40 -15.39
CA THR A 419 -2.28 -5.87 -16.25
C THR A 419 -1.72 -6.71 -17.40
N PRO A 420 -2.04 -8.02 -17.47
CA PRO A 420 -1.49 -8.89 -18.50
C PRO A 420 -1.74 -8.41 -19.94
N ASP A 421 -0.78 -8.63 -20.83
CA ASP A 421 -0.86 -8.35 -22.28
C ASP A 421 -1.13 -6.86 -22.64
N ASN A 422 -0.53 -5.92 -21.88
CA ASN A 422 -0.74 -4.48 -22.08
C ASN A 422 0.49 -3.71 -22.61
N ASP A 423 1.66 -4.37 -22.75
CA ASP A 423 2.95 -3.81 -23.18
C ASP A 423 3.40 -2.56 -22.37
N VAL A 424 3.22 -2.51 -21.05
CA VAL A 424 3.62 -1.37 -20.19
C VAL A 424 4.97 -1.64 -19.50
N PRO A 425 6.09 -1.02 -19.93
CA PRO A 425 7.42 -1.31 -19.39
C PRO A 425 7.69 -0.85 -17.95
N GLU A 426 6.76 -0.08 -17.37
CA GLU A 426 6.84 0.37 -15.99
C GLU A 426 6.14 -0.57 -15.00
N GLU A 427 5.34 -1.52 -15.48
CA GLU A 427 4.75 -2.61 -14.69
C GLU A 427 5.79 -3.70 -14.46
N ASP A 428 5.65 -4.47 -13.38
CA ASP A 428 6.66 -5.44 -12.97
C ASP A 428 6.41 -6.85 -13.52
N ASP A 429 5.28 -7.07 -14.20
CA ASP A 429 4.99 -8.26 -14.99
C ASP A 429 5.70 -8.28 -16.35
N GLN A 430 6.48 -7.24 -16.67
CA GLN A 430 7.29 -7.12 -17.88
C GLN A 430 8.74 -6.73 -17.56
N ASP A 431 9.70 -7.41 -18.21
CA ASP A 431 11.11 -7.00 -18.17
C ASP A 431 11.82 -7.26 -19.51
N SER A 432 12.94 -6.56 -19.73
CA SER A 432 13.70 -6.62 -20.97
C SER A 432 15.20 -6.79 -20.72
N ALA A 433 15.86 -7.53 -21.62
CA ALA A 433 17.30 -7.65 -21.66
C ALA A 433 17.82 -7.18 -23.02
N THR A 434 18.82 -6.29 -22.99
CA THR A 434 19.45 -5.76 -24.20
C THR A 434 20.79 -6.44 -24.45
N VAL A 435 21.00 -6.87 -25.68
CA VAL A 435 22.26 -7.40 -26.20
C VAL A 435 22.83 -6.37 -27.17
N THR A 436 24.09 -6.00 -27.01
CA THR A 436 24.81 -5.09 -27.89
C THR A 436 26.01 -5.82 -28.51
N PRO A 437 25.79 -6.59 -29.60
CA PRO A 437 26.85 -7.41 -30.17
C PRO A 437 28.03 -6.57 -30.65
N LEU A 438 29.23 -7.09 -30.43
CA LEU A 438 30.44 -6.46 -30.94
C LEU A 438 30.45 -6.54 -32.49
N PRO A 439 30.89 -5.46 -33.17
CA PRO A 439 30.97 -5.47 -34.61
C PRO A 439 31.89 -6.60 -35.08
N VAL A 440 31.43 -7.36 -36.08
CA VAL A 440 32.26 -8.35 -36.75
C VAL A 440 33.47 -7.63 -37.35
N ILE A 441 34.63 -7.75 -36.71
CA ILE A 441 35.88 -7.35 -37.32
C ILE A 441 36.13 -8.38 -38.42
N PRO A 442 36.07 -8.03 -39.72
CA PRO A 442 36.33 -8.99 -40.77
C PRO A 442 37.74 -9.56 -40.58
N SER A 443 37.83 -10.89 -40.64
CA SER A 443 39.08 -11.65 -40.56
C SER A 443 40.21 -10.95 -41.33
N PRO A 444 41.43 -10.82 -40.77
CA PRO A 444 42.47 -9.95 -41.32
C PRO A 444 43.00 -10.51 -42.64
N GLY A 445 42.56 -9.90 -43.73
CA GLY A 445 43.04 -10.27 -45.06
C GLY A 445 42.82 -9.15 -46.04
N VAL A 446 43.72 -8.15 -46.04
CA VAL A 446 44.24 -7.38 -47.20
C VAL A 446 44.95 -6.10 -46.70
N ARG A 447 46.17 -5.84 -47.20
CA ARG A 447 46.93 -4.60 -46.97
C ARG A 447 46.20 -3.36 -47.52
N THR A 448 46.26 -2.22 -46.83
CA THR A 448 45.97 -0.91 -47.43
C THR A 448 47.20 -0.37 -48.17
N PRO A 449 47.11 -0.03 -49.48
CA PRO A 449 48.21 0.63 -50.18
C PRO A 449 48.50 2.01 -49.59
N GLY A 450 49.75 2.27 -49.18
CA GLY A 450 50.21 3.61 -48.79
C GLY A 450 50.66 3.82 -47.34
N PHE A 451 50.68 2.78 -46.50
CA PHE A 451 51.18 2.88 -45.12
C PHE A 451 52.62 3.43 -45.06
N TRP A 452 53.50 3.04 -45.99
CA TRP A 452 54.84 3.60 -46.10
C TRP A 452 54.84 4.79 -47.06
N GLN A 453 54.94 6.01 -46.53
CA GLN A 453 55.11 7.22 -47.36
C GLN A 453 56.46 7.27 -48.10
N ASN A 454 57.38 6.33 -47.81
CA ASN A 454 58.68 6.23 -48.47
C ASN A 454 58.70 5.09 -49.51
N ASN A 455 58.82 5.49 -50.77
CA ASN A 455 58.83 4.63 -51.96
C ASN A 455 60.01 3.63 -51.95
N LYS A 456 61.05 3.86 -51.14
CA LYS A 456 62.19 2.94 -50.98
C LYS A 456 61.88 1.82 -50.00
N TRP A 457 61.15 2.10 -48.91
CA TRP A 457 60.68 1.09 -47.97
C TRP A 457 59.70 0.12 -48.64
N GLN A 458 58.80 0.65 -49.48
CA GLN A 458 57.86 -0.18 -50.24
C GLN A 458 58.57 -1.14 -51.21
N LYS A 459 59.59 -0.67 -51.95
CA LYS A 459 60.36 -1.52 -52.87
C LYS A 459 61.24 -2.57 -52.18
N PHE A 460 61.69 -2.31 -50.96
CA PHE A 460 62.44 -3.27 -50.15
C PHE A 460 61.54 -4.45 -49.78
N TRP A 461 60.32 -4.17 -49.33
CA TRP A 461 59.35 -5.19 -48.94
C TRP A 461 58.72 -5.95 -50.13
N ASP A 462 58.40 -5.26 -51.24
CA ASP A 462 57.92 -5.91 -52.47
C ASP A 462 58.96 -6.87 -53.09
N GLY A 463 60.24 -6.74 -52.71
CA GLY A 463 61.33 -7.60 -53.14
C GLY A 463 61.57 -8.84 -52.26
N ILE A 464 61.01 -8.91 -51.05
CA ILE A 464 61.24 -9.99 -50.08
C ILE A 464 60.12 -11.05 -50.10
N GLU A 465 58.88 -10.71 -50.45
CA GLU A 465 57.77 -11.67 -50.45
C GLU A 465 57.41 -12.18 -51.86
N GLY A 466 57.99 -13.33 -52.21
CA GLY A 466 57.38 -14.24 -53.16
C GLY A 466 56.16 -14.91 -52.51
N ASN A 467 54.96 -14.42 -52.81
CA ASN A 467 53.71 -15.06 -52.42
C ASN A 467 53.57 -16.45 -53.07
N GLU A 468 53.63 -17.52 -52.28
CA GLU A 468 53.15 -18.86 -52.66
C GLU A 468 52.19 -19.38 -51.57
N PRO A 469 50.86 -19.35 -51.81
CA PRO A 469 49.82 -19.87 -50.92
C PRO A 469 49.92 -21.38 -50.58
N SER A 470 50.89 -22.09 -51.13
CA SER A 470 51.04 -23.55 -51.03
C SER A 470 51.66 -24.04 -49.72
N GLN A 471 52.13 -23.13 -48.85
CA GLN A 471 52.80 -23.50 -47.59
C GLN A 471 51.88 -23.60 -46.37
N ALA A 472 50.63 -23.11 -46.46
CA ALA A 472 49.67 -23.12 -45.35
C ALA A 472 49.18 -24.53 -44.93
N GLY A 473 49.49 -25.59 -45.70
CA GLY A 473 49.03 -26.96 -45.45
C GLY A 473 50.12 -27.99 -45.13
N GLN A 474 51.34 -27.57 -44.79
CA GLN A 474 52.46 -28.50 -44.51
C GLN A 474 52.42 -29.01 -43.05
N PRO A 475 52.62 -30.33 -42.80
CA PRO A 475 52.47 -30.92 -41.46
C PRO A 475 53.55 -30.53 -40.43
N ASP A 476 54.68 -29.97 -40.88
CA ASP A 476 55.84 -29.64 -40.04
C ASP A 476 56.00 -28.12 -39.82
N PHE A 477 54.94 -27.34 -40.02
CA PHE A 477 54.93 -25.91 -39.66
C PHE A 477 54.71 -25.78 -38.15
N PRO A 478 55.66 -25.23 -37.37
CA PRO A 478 55.56 -25.20 -35.91
C PRO A 478 54.32 -24.43 -35.42
N ASP A 479 53.69 -24.93 -34.36
CA ASP A 479 52.58 -24.26 -33.64
C ASP A 479 53.08 -23.10 -32.75
N GLY A 480 54.22 -22.49 -33.07
CA GLY A 480 54.88 -21.47 -32.27
C GLY A 480 54.67 -20.06 -32.84
N ASP A 481 54.52 -19.11 -31.92
CA ASP A 481 54.16 -17.72 -32.17
C ASP A 481 55.06 -17.03 -33.19
N LEU A 482 54.42 -16.46 -34.20
CA LEU A 482 55.05 -15.77 -35.31
C LEU A 482 55.09 -14.28 -34.99
N PHE A 483 56.29 -13.72 -34.92
CA PHE A 483 56.52 -12.27 -34.93
C PHE A 483 56.02 -11.70 -36.26
N TYR A 484 54.73 -11.33 -36.34
CA TYR A 484 54.19 -10.65 -37.50
C TYR A 484 54.42 -9.13 -37.36
N PRO A 485 54.96 -8.44 -38.39
CA PRO A 485 54.82 -6.99 -38.45
C PRO A 485 53.33 -6.63 -38.48
N PRO A 486 52.91 -5.49 -37.90
CA PRO A 486 51.51 -5.19 -37.65
C PRO A 486 50.72 -5.18 -38.97
N TYR A 487 49.88 -6.19 -39.17
CA TYR A 487 48.80 -6.15 -40.14
C TYR A 487 47.72 -5.23 -39.58
N THR A 488 47.73 -3.96 -39.96
CA THR A 488 46.69 -3.04 -39.51
C THR A 488 45.62 -2.96 -40.58
N ASN A 489 44.45 -3.53 -40.29
CA ASN A 489 43.24 -3.41 -41.10
C ASN A 489 42.62 -1.99 -41.03
N SER A 490 43.43 -0.93 -40.92
CA SER A 490 42.87 0.40 -40.70
C SER A 490 42.03 0.85 -41.88
N GLU A 491 40.77 1.21 -41.61
CA GLU A 491 39.89 1.92 -42.54
C GLU A 491 40.45 3.29 -42.95
N GLU A 492 41.42 3.83 -42.18
CA GLU A 492 42.12 5.08 -42.44
C GLU A 492 43.58 4.84 -42.90
N PRO A 493 43.94 5.18 -44.15
CA PRO A 493 45.30 5.01 -44.65
C PRO A 493 46.35 5.69 -43.75
N GLY A 494 47.29 4.90 -43.21
CA GLY A 494 48.43 5.39 -42.41
C GLY A 494 48.16 5.57 -40.92
N LYS A 495 47.07 5.01 -40.39
CA LYS A 495 46.77 4.98 -38.95
C LYS A 495 46.54 3.56 -38.45
N VAL A 496 46.53 3.39 -37.13
CA VAL A 496 46.24 2.13 -36.42
C VAL A 496 45.23 2.44 -35.31
N LEU A 497 44.31 1.50 -35.04
CA LEU A 497 43.32 1.65 -33.97
C LEU A 497 44.02 1.42 -32.63
N ASP A 498 43.97 2.40 -31.73
CA ASP A 498 44.43 2.23 -30.37
C ASP A 498 43.39 1.41 -29.58
N PRO A 499 43.74 0.20 -29.10
CA PRO A 499 42.79 -0.67 -28.40
C PRO A 499 42.36 -0.12 -27.03
N VAL A 500 43.07 0.87 -26.48
CA VAL A 500 42.75 1.49 -25.19
C VAL A 500 41.81 2.67 -25.37
N THR A 501 42.02 3.50 -26.40
CA THR A 501 41.23 4.72 -26.60
C THR A 501 40.12 4.57 -27.64
N GLY A 502 40.17 3.53 -28.48
CA GLY A 502 39.22 3.32 -29.57
C GLY A 502 39.38 4.32 -30.73
N GLU A 503 40.45 5.12 -30.76
CA GLU A 503 40.70 6.12 -31.80
C GLU A 503 41.76 5.66 -32.81
N TYR A 504 41.60 6.03 -34.08
CA TYR A 504 42.63 5.82 -35.11
C TYR A 504 43.73 6.88 -35.03
N GLN A 505 44.97 6.46 -34.78
CA GLN A 505 46.12 7.35 -34.64
C GLN A 505 47.34 6.87 -35.45
N THR A 506 48.26 7.78 -35.77
CA THR A 506 49.54 7.41 -36.41
C THR A 506 50.51 6.94 -35.33
N GLY A 507 50.84 5.66 -35.28
CA GLY A 507 51.73 5.06 -34.28
C GLY A 507 52.13 3.61 -34.59
N ILE A 508 52.75 2.95 -33.63
CA ILE A 508 53.21 1.55 -33.71
C ILE A 508 52.53 0.77 -32.58
N LEU A 509 51.79 -0.28 -32.95
CA LEU A 509 51.22 -1.25 -32.01
C LEU A 509 52.16 -2.46 -31.92
N ILE A 510 52.56 -2.83 -30.70
CA ILE A 510 53.41 -3.99 -30.43
C ILE A 510 52.63 -4.90 -29.46
N GLY A 511 52.40 -6.14 -29.85
CA GLY A 511 51.65 -7.12 -29.06
C GLY A 511 52.26 -8.51 -29.15
N ASP A 512 51.98 -9.32 -28.13
CA ASP A 512 52.06 -10.78 -28.27
C ASP A 512 50.80 -11.26 -29.00
N TYR A 513 50.95 -12.10 -30.01
CA TYR A 513 49.84 -12.56 -30.84
C TYR A 513 49.99 -14.05 -31.11
N ASN A 514 48.96 -14.81 -30.78
CA ASN A 514 48.89 -16.23 -31.14
C ASN A 514 48.64 -16.45 -32.65
N ARG A 515 48.69 -17.72 -33.07
CA ARG A 515 48.55 -18.22 -34.47
C ARG A 515 47.32 -17.70 -35.23
N ASN A 516 46.32 -17.19 -34.52
CA ASN A 516 45.02 -16.73 -35.01
C ASN A 516 44.89 -15.19 -34.94
N GLY A 517 45.94 -14.47 -34.54
CA GLY A 517 45.97 -13.01 -34.48
C GLY A 517 45.09 -12.43 -33.38
N LYS A 518 44.75 -13.21 -32.35
CA LYS A 518 44.04 -12.76 -31.15
C LYS A 518 45.04 -12.54 -30.02
N THR A 519 44.81 -11.52 -29.21
CA THR A 519 45.35 -11.42 -27.85
C THR A 519 44.46 -12.26 -26.95
N ASP A 520 45.01 -13.13 -26.09
CA ASP A 520 44.20 -13.76 -25.04
C ASP A 520 43.97 -12.81 -23.85
N GLU A 521 43.17 -13.23 -22.87
CA GLU A 521 42.77 -12.41 -21.71
C GLU A 521 43.96 -12.05 -20.78
N ASP A 522 45.12 -12.68 -20.97
CA ASP A 522 46.34 -12.48 -20.19
C ASP A 522 47.44 -11.71 -20.97
N GLU A 523 47.19 -11.35 -22.24
CA GLU A 523 48.16 -10.69 -23.14
C GLU A 523 47.88 -9.19 -23.32
N SER A 524 48.84 -8.34 -22.91
CA SER A 524 48.75 -6.87 -23.09
C SER A 524 49.48 -6.39 -24.35
N THR A 525 48.79 -5.58 -25.17
CA THR A 525 49.40 -4.82 -26.26
C THR A 525 49.87 -3.46 -25.77
N ILE A 526 50.99 -2.97 -26.29
CA ILE A 526 51.52 -1.63 -25.98
C ILE A 526 51.52 -0.81 -27.26
N PHE A 527 50.68 0.23 -27.28
CA PHE A 527 50.66 1.24 -28.33
C PHE A 527 51.64 2.36 -28.00
N TYR A 528 52.47 2.73 -28.98
CA TYR A 528 53.25 3.97 -28.96
C TYR A 528 52.77 4.89 -30.06
N THR A 529 52.39 6.12 -29.71
CA THR A 529 52.20 7.17 -30.71
C THR A 529 53.51 7.44 -31.45
N THR A 530 53.41 8.02 -32.65
CA THR A 530 54.62 8.42 -33.41
C THR A 530 55.51 9.35 -32.60
N GLU A 531 54.92 10.25 -31.80
CA GLU A 531 55.65 11.20 -30.95
C GLU A 531 56.38 10.49 -29.80
N GLU A 532 55.75 9.52 -29.14
CA GLU A 532 56.37 8.71 -28.08
C GLU A 532 57.48 7.80 -28.60
N ALA A 533 57.27 7.13 -29.75
CA ALA A 533 58.30 6.32 -30.39
C ALA A 533 59.52 7.19 -30.78
N LEU A 534 59.28 8.41 -31.27
CA LEU A 534 60.34 9.37 -31.58
C LEU A 534 61.02 9.90 -30.32
N ASP A 535 60.30 10.13 -29.23
CA ASP A 535 60.86 10.59 -27.96
C ASP A 535 61.71 9.51 -27.27
N ILE A 536 61.35 8.23 -27.44
CA ILE A 536 62.17 7.08 -27.03
C ILE A 536 63.52 7.09 -27.75
N ILE A 537 63.53 7.37 -29.05
CA ILE A 537 64.73 7.48 -29.88
C ILE A 537 65.55 8.74 -29.52
N LYS A 538 64.90 9.88 -29.22
CA LYS A 538 65.57 11.16 -28.92
C LYS A 538 66.22 11.22 -27.54
N ALA A 539 65.75 10.46 -26.56
CA ALA A 539 66.21 10.54 -25.17
C ALA A 539 67.61 9.90 -24.93
N SER A 540 68.62 10.34 -25.67
CA SER A 540 70.03 10.07 -25.32
C SER A 540 70.40 10.90 -24.07
N ASN A 541 70.65 10.21 -22.96
CA ASN A 541 71.09 10.71 -21.64
C ASN A 541 70.04 11.09 -20.57
N LYS A 542 69.05 10.21 -20.29
CA LYS A 542 68.32 10.24 -19.01
C LYS A 542 68.49 8.93 -18.23
N VAL A 543 68.41 9.04 -16.91
CA VAL A 543 68.82 8.05 -15.89
C VAL A 543 68.06 6.73 -16.03
N GLN A 544 68.80 5.61 -15.95
CA GLN A 544 68.41 4.18 -16.04
C GLN A 544 67.34 3.71 -15.02
N GLN A 545 66.19 4.38 -14.87
CA GLN A 545 65.20 4.00 -13.87
C GLN A 545 63.77 3.76 -14.40
N ASP A 546 63.48 4.07 -15.67
CA ASP A 546 62.21 3.68 -16.30
C ASP A 546 62.41 2.43 -17.17
N LYS A 547 61.74 1.35 -16.81
CA LYS A 547 61.89 0.04 -17.46
C LYS A 547 61.08 -0.10 -18.74
N ARG A 548 59.97 0.64 -18.88
CA ARG A 548 59.24 0.78 -20.17
C ARG A 548 60.14 1.37 -21.25
N TYR A 549 60.94 2.35 -20.87
CA TYR A 549 61.90 3.01 -21.76
C TYR A 549 63.04 2.05 -22.22
N THR A 550 63.48 1.15 -21.33
CA THR A 550 64.53 0.16 -21.64
C THR A 550 64.01 -0.96 -22.53
N LEU A 551 62.77 -1.42 -22.28
CA LEU A 551 62.07 -2.41 -23.10
C LEU A 551 61.79 -1.87 -24.51
N GLY A 552 61.21 -0.67 -24.63
CA GLY A 552 60.90 -0.05 -25.93
C GLY A 552 62.13 0.24 -26.80
N ARG A 553 63.29 0.55 -26.20
CA ARG A 553 64.57 0.67 -26.92
C ARG A 553 65.12 -0.67 -27.39
N SER A 554 65.01 -1.71 -26.56
CA SER A 554 65.51 -3.05 -26.88
C SER A 554 64.71 -3.68 -28.01
N LEU A 555 63.38 -3.54 -27.97
CA LEU A 555 62.48 -4.03 -29.01
C LEU A 555 62.72 -3.33 -30.35
N ASN A 556 62.86 -2.00 -30.38
CA ASN A 556 63.16 -1.27 -31.62
C ASN A 556 64.54 -1.63 -32.21
N ALA A 557 65.58 -1.75 -31.37
CA ALA A 557 66.94 -2.06 -31.84
C ALA A 557 67.06 -3.51 -32.35
N SER A 558 66.46 -4.48 -31.67
CA SER A 558 66.43 -5.88 -32.10
C SER A 558 65.62 -6.06 -33.38
N TRP A 559 64.47 -5.39 -33.50
CA TRP A 559 63.64 -5.40 -34.68
C TRP A 559 64.36 -4.82 -35.91
N LEU A 560 65.04 -3.66 -35.78
CA LEU A 560 65.82 -3.06 -36.86
C LEU A 560 67.01 -3.93 -37.31
N ASN A 561 67.60 -4.72 -36.41
CA ASN A 561 68.73 -5.61 -36.76
C ASN A 561 68.28 -6.91 -37.44
N TYR A 562 67.14 -7.48 -37.01
CA TYR A 562 66.48 -8.59 -37.68
C TYR A 562 66.06 -8.21 -39.12
N LEU A 563 65.49 -7.01 -39.31
CA LEU A 563 65.11 -6.48 -40.63
C LEU A 563 66.28 -6.27 -41.60
N ALA A 564 67.52 -6.17 -41.10
CA ALA A 564 68.73 -6.04 -41.92
C ALA A 564 69.29 -7.39 -42.40
N GLY A 565 68.62 -8.51 -42.10
CA GLY A 565 68.99 -9.85 -42.57
C GLY A 565 70.12 -10.52 -41.77
N ASN A 566 70.41 -10.01 -40.57
CA ASN A 566 71.34 -10.65 -39.65
C ASN A 566 70.58 -11.60 -38.69
N PRO A 567 71.21 -12.70 -38.22
CA PRO A 567 70.68 -13.40 -37.05
C PRO A 567 70.64 -12.42 -35.85
N ALA A 568 69.57 -12.53 -35.05
CA ALA A 568 69.25 -11.60 -33.95
C ALA A 568 70.49 -11.24 -33.10
N PRO A 569 70.70 -9.96 -32.75
CA PRO A 569 71.93 -9.54 -32.11
C PRO A 569 72.05 -10.03 -30.68
N THR A 570 73.30 -10.36 -30.41
CA THR A 570 73.94 -10.50 -29.11
C THR A 570 73.45 -9.46 -28.09
N ASP A 571 73.29 -9.97 -26.87
CA ASP A 571 73.00 -9.48 -25.53
C ASP A 571 73.49 -8.06 -25.10
N ASP A 572 73.96 -7.18 -25.99
CA ASP A 572 74.40 -5.82 -25.66
C ASP A 572 73.73 -4.73 -26.52
N ILE A 573 72.82 -3.98 -25.90
CA ILE A 573 72.18 -2.75 -26.41
C ILE A 573 73.20 -1.74 -26.97
N THR A 574 74.43 -1.76 -26.46
CA THR A 574 75.52 -0.85 -26.86
C THR A 574 75.98 -1.13 -28.30
N ASP A 575 75.98 -2.39 -28.73
CA ASP A 575 76.49 -2.81 -30.04
C ASP A 575 75.48 -2.52 -31.15
N GLY A 576 74.18 -2.70 -30.89
CA GLY A 576 73.11 -2.33 -31.84
C GLY A 576 73.05 -0.83 -32.13
N ILE A 577 73.32 0.01 -31.12
CA ILE A 577 73.37 1.47 -31.28
C ILE A 577 74.65 1.92 -31.98
N GLN A 578 75.81 1.33 -31.65
CA GLN A 578 77.05 1.59 -32.39
C GLN A 578 76.91 1.23 -33.87
N TRP A 579 76.22 0.14 -34.19
CA TRP A 579 75.98 -0.26 -35.58
C TRP A 579 75.04 0.69 -36.34
N LEU A 580 73.92 1.11 -35.76
CA LEU A 580 73.01 2.10 -36.35
C LEU A 580 73.71 3.43 -36.65
N GLN A 581 74.66 3.83 -35.80
CA GLN A 581 75.47 5.04 -35.99
C GLN A 581 76.47 4.90 -37.14
N THR A 582 77.03 3.71 -37.38
CA THR A 582 77.98 3.46 -38.48
C THR A 582 77.38 3.45 -39.89
N LEU A 583 76.04 3.47 -40.01
CA LEU A 583 75.32 3.49 -41.30
C LEU A 583 74.88 4.89 -41.75
N THR A 584 75.19 5.93 -40.97
CA THR A 584 75.02 7.33 -41.41
C THR A 584 76.05 7.67 -42.50
N PRO A 585 75.70 8.48 -43.53
CA PRO A 585 76.64 8.83 -44.58
C PRO A 585 77.93 9.44 -44.00
N ASP A 586 79.08 8.90 -44.39
CA ASP A 586 80.39 9.45 -44.03
C ASP A 586 80.69 10.68 -44.89
N GLU A 587 80.18 11.84 -44.48
CA GLU A 587 80.27 13.08 -45.26
C GLU A 587 81.69 13.69 -45.31
N ASP A 588 82.57 13.34 -44.36
CA ASP A 588 83.96 13.85 -44.32
C ASP A 588 85.02 12.85 -44.84
N GLY A 589 84.59 11.61 -45.12
CA GLY A 589 85.35 10.60 -45.83
C GLY A 589 86.41 9.90 -44.98
N ASP A 590 86.21 9.82 -43.67
CA ASP A 590 87.16 9.21 -42.72
C ASP A 590 86.96 7.70 -42.50
N GLY A 591 85.92 7.12 -43.11
CA GLY A 591 85.54 5.73 -43.02
C GLY A 591 84.61 5.39 -41.85
N LYS A 592 83.99 6.39 -41.20
CA LYS A 592 83.00 6.22 -40.12
C LYS A 592 81.77 7.10 -40.37
N GLY A 593 80.58 6.59 -40.05
CA GLY A 593 79.36 7.41 -40.09
C GLY A 593 79.44 8.55 -39.06
N ASP A 594 79.03 9.76 -39.45
CA ASP A 594 79.12 10.98 -38.65
C ASP A 594 78.11 11.04 -37.49
N GLY A 595 77.19 10.09 -37.43
CA GLY A 595 76.17 9.98 -36.39
C GLY A 595 74.99 10.95 -36.56
N ALA A 596 74.85 11.60 -37.71
CA ALA A 596 73.74 12.51 -37.99
C ALA A 596 72.55 11.76 -38.63
N LEU A 597 71.39 11.78 -37.96
CA LEU A 597 70.10 11.28 -38.50
C LEU A 597 69.36 12.34 -39.35
N GLU A 598 70.06 13.40 -39.77
CA GLU A 598 69.49 14.65 -40.28
C GLU A 598 68.61 14.47 -41.53
N ASP A 599 68.86 13.42 -42.33
CA ASP A 599 68.13 13.11 -43.58
C ASP A 599 67.09 11.97 -43.48
N LEU A 600 66.92 11.36 -42.30
CA LEU A 600 65.98 10.25 -42.11
C LEU A 600 64.56 10.70 -41.75
N VAL A 601 64.41 11.88 -41.13
CA VAL A 601 63.13 12.50 -40.77
C VAL A 601 63.24 14.02 -40.88
N ALA A 602 62.38 14.66 -41.67
CA ALA A 602 62.42 16.11 -41.87
C ALA A 602 62.14 16.87 -40.55
N GLY A 603 63.06 17.75 -40.14
CA GLY A 603 62.85 18.71 -39.04
C GLY A 603 63.60 18.43 -37.72
N ILE A 604 64.64 17.58 -37.72
CA ILE A 604 65.45 17.31 -36.52
C ILE A 604 66.79 18.06 -36.61
N ASP A 605 67.08 18.92 -35.64
CA ASP A 605 68.38 19.59 -35.46
C ASP A 605 69.07 18.93 -34.25
N SER A 606 69.84 17.87 -34.49
CA SER A 606 70.59 17.15 -33.44
C SER A 606 72.02 17.70 -33.35
N PRO A 607 72.49 18.21 -32.20
CA PRO A 607 73.84 18.74 -32.11
C PRO A 607 74.86 17.58 -32.23
N PRO A 608 75.90 17.71 -33.10
CA PRO A 608 76.88 16.64 -33.29
C PRO A 608 77.65 16.34 -32.00
N ILE A 609 77.87 15.05 -31.73
CA ILE A 609 78.70 14.63 -30.59
C ILE A 609 80.15 15.00 -30.91
N ALA A 610 80.74 15.87 -30.09
CA ALA A 610 82.11 16.34 -30.31
C ALA A 610 83.11 15.18 -30.43
N ALA A 611 83.98 15.24 -31.44
CA ALA A 611 85.00 14.24 -31.79
C ALA A 611 85.97 13.84 -30.65
N SER A 612 85.95 14.55 -29.52
CA SER A 612 86.74 14.24 -28.32
C SER A 612 86.04 13.32 -27.31
N SER A 613 84.86 12.78 -27.60
CA SER A 613 84.19 11.83 -26.71
C SER A 613 84.99 10.52 -26.62
N GLY A 614 85.11 9.95 -25.42
CA GLY A 614 85.87 8.72 -25.18
C GLY A 614 85.35 7.48 -25.93
N PHE A 615 84.19 7.59 -26.59
CA PHE A 615 83.60 6.54 -27.42
C PHE A 615 84.42 6.26 -28.70
N TRP A 616 85.15 7.24 -29.24
CA TRP A 616 85.85 7.09 -30.53
C TRP A 616 87.25 6.45 -30.45
N ASN A 617 87.85 6.35 -29.25
CA ASN A 617 89.25 5.92 -29.09
C ASN A 617 89.46 4.40 -28.95
N SER A 618 88.38 3.61 -28.96
CA SER A 618 88.45 2.14 -28.97
C SER A 618 88.24 1.64 -30.39
N GLY A 619 89.29 1.70 -31.22
CA GLY A 619 89.23 1.20 -32.59
C GLY A 619 88.88 -0.30 -32.65
N ILE A 620 88.05 -0.68 -33.62
CA ILE A 620 87.66 -2.07 -33.93
C ILE A 620 88.92 -2.87 -34.32
N ASN A 621 89.41 -3.73 -33.43
CA ASN A 621 90.48 -4.69 -33.74
C ASN A 621 89.87 -6.07 -34.04
N GLY A 622 89.46 -6.29 -35.29
CA GLY A 622 89.05 -7.61 -35.82
C GLY A 622 88.44 -7.46 -37.23
N PRO A 623 88.81 -8.30 -38.22
CA PRO A 623 88.58 -7.99 -39.63
C PRO A 623 87.13 -8.28 -40.07
N ILE A 624 86.35 -7.22 -40.29
CA ILE A 624 85.10 -7.26 -41.09
C ILE A 624 85.49 -7.23 -42.57
N SER A 625 86.14 -8.27 -43.08
CA SER A 625 86.52 -8.35 -44.50
C SER A 625 86.27 -9.72 -45.12
N SER A 626 85.29 -10.46 -44.62
CA SER A 626 84.90 -11.75 -45.21
C SER A 626 83.39 -12.03 -45.22
N LEU A 627 82.53 -11.00 -45.23
CA LEU A 627 81.10 -11.24 -45.46
C LEU A 627 80.84 -11.54 -46.95
N PRO A 628 80.29 -12.73 -47.28
CA PRO A 628 79.86 -13.06 -48.64
C PRO A 628 78.56 -12.31 -48.98
N SER A 629 78.42 -11.94 -50.26
CA SER A 629 77.16 -11.48 -50.87
C SER A 629 76.05 -12.53 -50.70
N PRO A 630 74.81 -12.17 -50.29
CA PRO A 630 73.76 -13.17 -50.03
C PRO A 630 72.96 -13.63 -51.26
N TYR A 631 73.30 -13.24 -52.49
CA TYR A 631 72.84 -13.99 -53.67
C TYR A 631 73.87 -15.06 -54.03
N ASP A 632 73.86 -16.18 -53.30
CA ASP A 632 74.02 -17.53 -53.89
C ASP A 632 73.93 -18.65 -52.82
N GLN A 633 72.89 -19.48 -52.97
CA GLN A 633 72.80 -20.91 -52.61
C GLN A 633 72.47 -21.30 -51.15
N ASN A 634 71.17 -21.52 -50.90
CA ASN A 634 70.66 -22.44 -49.89
C ASN A 634 71.01 -23.89 -50.25
N ILE A 635 72.13 -24.43 -49.76
CA ILE A 635 72.35 -25.88 -49.67
C ILE A 635 73.26 -26.22 -48.47
N GLY A 636 72.73 -26.94 -47.47
CA GLY A 636 73.52 -27.89 -46.66
C GLY A 636 74.08 -27.46 -45.30
N MET A 637 73.24 -27.07 -44.35
CA MET A 637 73.58 -27.22 -42.91
C MET A 637 72.64 -28.22 -42.23
N GLU A 638 72.94 -29.49 -42.40
CA GLU A 638 72.46 -30.56 -41.54
C GLU A 638 73.34 -30.61 -40.27
N GLY A 639 72.74 -30.33 -39.12
CA GLY A 639 73.24 -30.79 -37.80
C GLY A 639 73.92 -29.73 -36.92
N ALA A 640 73.20 -29.37 -35.85
CA ALA A 640 73.56 -28.54 -34.66
C ALA A 640 73.38 -27.02 -34.86
N LEU A 641 72.46 -26.30 -34.20
CA LEU A 641 71.61 -26.50 -33.01
C LEU A 641 70.34 -25.61 -33.17
N PRO A 642 69.22 -25.92 -32.47
CA PRO A 642 67.90 -25.32 -32.70
C PRO A 642 67.89 -23.86 -32.26
N LEU A 643 67.23 -23.02 -33.06
CA LEU A 643 66.99 -21.60 -32.85
C LEU A 643 66.45 -21.32 -31.44
N PRO A 644 67.13 -20.48 -30.62
CA PRO A 644 66.49 -19.76 -29.55
C PRO A 644 66.79 -18.27 -29.76
N ALA A 645 65.98 -17.61 -30.59
CA ALA A 645 66.07 -16.17 -30.78
C ALA A 645 64.73 -15.44 -30.53
N GLY A 646 63.64 -16.19 -30.23
CA GLY A 646 62.34 -15.63 -29.82
C GLY A 646 62.11 -15.67 -28.30
N ASN A 647 62.60 -16.72 -27.62
CA ASN A 647 62.29 -16.98 -26.21
C ASN A 647 62.78 -15.89 -25.24
N ASP A 648 63.84 -15.17 -25.56
CA ASP A 648 64.41 -14.16 -24.65
C ASP A 648 63.65 -12.83 -24.70
N ILE A 649 63.05 -12.46 -25.84
CA ILE A 649 62.15 -11.29 -25.95
C ILE A 649 60.81 -11.62 -25.31
N HIS A 650 60.31 -12.83 -25.55
CA HIS A 650 59.09 -13.37 -24.96
C HIS A 650 59.15 -13.41 -23.43
N GLY A 651 60.23 -13.95 -22.84
CA GLY A 651 60.40 -13.97 -21.38
C GLY A 651 60.47 -12.58 -20.74
N ILE A 652 60.91 -11.54 -21.47
CA ILE A 652 60.98 -10.17 -20.95
C ILE A 652 59.61 -9.46 -21.02
N LEU A 653 58.80 -9.73 -22.05
CA LEU A 653 57.42 -9.22 -22.14
C LEU A 653 56.52 -9.87 -21.08
N ASP A 654 56.62 -11.19 -20.91
CA ASP A 654 55.90 -11.94 -19.88
C ASP A 654 56.24 -11.47 -18.46
N ASP A 655 57.54 -11.26 -18.16
CA ASP A 655 57.97 -10.78 -16.85
C ASP A 655 57.48 -9.35 -16.56
N TYR A 656 57.39 -8.48 -17.58
CA TYR A 656 56.86 -7.12 -17.44
C TYR A 656 55.35 -7.12 -17.19
N ASN A 657 54.59 -7.92 -17.94
CA ASN A 657 53.13 -8.01 -17.83
C ASN A 657 52.69 -8.68 -16.52
N ASN A 658 53.35 -9.76 -16.10
CA ASN A 658 52.96 -10.52 -14.91
C ASN A 658 53.49 -9.96 -13.59
N ASN A 659 54.67 -9.33 -13.59
CA ASN A 659 55.32 -8.88 -12.35
C ASN A 659 55.38 -7.35 -12.21
N GLY A 660 54.91 -6.59 -13.21
CA GLY A 660 54.91 -5.13 -13.22
C GLY A 660 56.30 -4.51 -13.00
N LEU A 661 57.37 -5.27 -13.29
CA LEU A 661 58.72 -4.91 -12.92
C LEU A 661 59.31 -3.95 -13.93
#